data_AF-A0A1Y1WW89-F1
#
_entry.id   AF-A0A1Y1WW89-F1
#
_cell.length_a   1.000
_cell.length_b   1.000
_cell.length_c   1.000
_cell.angle_alpha   90.00
_cell.angle_beta   90.00
_cell.angle_gamma   90.00
#
_symmetry.space_group_name_H-M   'P 1'
#
loop_
_entity.id
_entity.type
_entity.pdbx_description
1 polymer ?
#
loop_
_entity_poly.entity_id
_entity_poly.type
_entity_poly.pdbx_seq_one_letter_code
_entity_poly.pdbx_strand_id
1 'polypeptide(L)'
;MENTRNILKKILSCLVKRDIDGLEKYINNNNIDINIVKEYIKDNHYLSSELNKILISYVSSHNTEKIIFILSLLDSPPNELLYATMKKNNHDIADILINQGMTFSKSIIKDLYNNNDLNFYNLKHILSIRYNDNNLDNNSNNNNSSSSIKKIYIKYNNNKKHTKLNIKNDYYKLAIKNENFDGFIILFDNDDKNINDITGTILNLVHFDENGGFTGKKFNKFINYLEDTSKPFQEMNFYYNGTFGNEDKDVYSFINENKYESIKLQINNYIKSFMNSIQVLTSTLKTDKSNFEKYIKENDSVLKKLKSKKFDILIYALENGASKEIVEYIIQNYSYKNLNYGIKMNVKDEACAEFLKVSERYNEYIKMFNNNERTLENLKYHYENLNEQLSVEPNRFKKQSKFTYHKTPLFSALSKNNFEIGDMLIDMGSNINYNNEDIIYYLYIENALNSENLKYILNHGYTVPKWEENDNKIYHWIKSFHHEYLLIYLTHLQSVSGNVQGNTIISGRLYTPVSSSEALKTFLINRKISKDKNMNVSGSEDKISVQEKNINKNNQNQLNQIIKYQYYLFSVNYENYISIIILYNFDCIKSNEDSILYKLFIAFNFNDSKYKAFMEKLSNNELIYSMENSNDLNKNNAISATTNYSLINESKFNQTINKINESFTKFDIISKRSKKYIVKNVMDIIEEGNIKKLQNFIENNYVSLNELSFCDVNSFDILIHSIQEKSSIEIIKYIISLYDNNVNYINNY
;
A
#
# COMPACT_ATOMS: atom_id res chain seq x y z
N MET A 1 -71.99 6.98 11.81
CA MET A 1 -71.04 5.84 11.80
C MET A 1 -71.29 4.88 10.63
N GLU A 2 -72.50 4.37 10.43
CA GLU A 2 -72.77 3.40 9.35
C GLU A 2 -72.59 3.97 7.93
N ASN A 3 -73.09 5.20 7.68
CA ASN A 3 -72.85 5.90 6.41
C ASN A 3 -71.36 6.14 6.14
N THR A 4 -70.60 6.57 7.15
CA THR A 4 -69.14 6.73 7.06
C THR A 4 -68.47 5.41 6.68
N ARG A 5 -68.87 4.30 7.32
CA ARG A 5 -68.31 2.97 7.01
C ARG A 5 -68.60 2.53 5.58
N ASN A 6 -69.78 2.84 5.05
CA ASN A 6 -70.16 2.51 3.67
C ASN A 6 -69.38 3.36 2.65
N ILE A 7 -69.20 4.66 2.94
CA ILE A 7 -68.36 5.56 2.14
C ILE A 7 -66.92 5.03 2.08
N LEU A 8 -66.35 4.70 3.23
CA LEU A 8 -64.97 4.20 3.32
C LEU A 8 -64.78 2.84 2.62
N LYS A 9 -65.77 1.93 2.71
CA LYS A 9 -65.76 0.67 1.95
C LYS A 9 -65.75 0.91 0.44
N LYS A 10 -66.49 1.91 -0.04
CA LYS A 10 -66.55 2.23 -1.47
C LYS A 10 -65.25 2.86 -1.95
N ILE A 11 -64.68 3.79 -1.20
CA ILE A 11 -63.35 4.38 -1.46
C ILE A 11 -62.29 3.26 -1.53
N LEU A 12 -62.25 2.39 -0.52
CA LEU A 12 -61.34 1.25 -0.49
C LEU A 12 -61.54 0.33 -1.70
N SER A 13 -62.78 0.06 -2.09
CA SER A 13 -63.08 -0.77 -3.27
C SER A 13 -62.56 -0.14 -4.56
N CYS A 14 -62.72 1.17 -4.76
CA CYS A 14 -62.20 1.87 -5.93
C CYS A 14 -60.66 1.85 -5.95
N LEU A 15 -60.01 2.12 -4.82
CA LEU A 15 -58.54 2.10 -4.71
C LEU A 15 -57.96 0.71 -4.98
N VAL A 16 -58.54 -0.35 -4.40
CA VAL A 16 -58.12 -1.75 -4.63
C VAL A 16 -58.29 -2.14 -6.10
N LYS A 17 -59.34 -1.65 -6.77
CA LYS A 17 -59.57 -1.89 -8.20
C LYS A 17 -58.77 -0.97 -9.12
N ARG A 18 -58.03 0.02 -8.57
CA ARG A 18 -57.34 1.09 -9.30
C ARG A 18 -58.28 1.92 -10.20
N ASP A 19 -59.55 2.02 -9.81
CA ASP A 19 -60.59 2.75 -10.52
C ASP A 19 -60.64 4.20 -10.03
N ILE A 20 -59.69 5.02 -10.48
CA ILE A 20 -59.58 6.43 -10.07
C ILE A 20 -60.72 7.28 -10.63
N ASP A 21 -61.21 6.97 -11.83
CA ASP A 21 -62.41 7.59 -12.40
C ASP A 21 -63.64 7.32 -11.53
N GLY A 22 -63.83 6.07 -11.11
CA GLY A 22 -64.89 5.69 -10.20
C GLY A 22 -64.75 6.34 -8.82
N LEU A 23 -63.52 6.48 -8.32
CA LEU A 23 -63.25 7.16 -7.05
C LEU A 23 -63.59 8.65 -7.11
N GLU A 24 -63.11 9.36 -8.13
CA GLU A 24 -63.36 10.79 -8.35
C GLU A 24 -64.85 11.06 -8.52
N LYS A 25 -65.52 10.28 -9.38
CA LYS A 25 -66.97 10.37 -9.58
C LYS A 25 -67.74 10.07 -8.30
N TYR A 26 -67.28 9.12 -7.49
CA TYR A 26 -67.92 8.79 -6.22
C TYR A 26 -67.78 9.93 -5.19
N ILE A 27 -66.60 10.51 -5.06
CA ILE A 27 -66.34 11.65 -4.17
C ILE A 27 -67.21 12.85 -4.58
N ASN A 28 -67.22 13.19 -5.87
CA ASN A 28 -67.99 14.31 -6.40
C ASN A 28 -69.51 14.11 -6.27
N ASN A 29 -70.03 12.94 -6.67
CA ASN A 29 -71.48 12.68 -6.64
C ASN A 29 -72.06 12.64 -5.21
N ASN A 30 -71.24 12.38 -4.21
CA ASN A 30 -71.68 12.31 -2.81
C ASN A 30 -71.26 13.54 -1.99
N ASN A 31 -70.69 14.57 -2.62
CA ASN A 31 -70.17 15.79 -1.96
C ASN A 31 -69.27 15.46 -0.75
N ILE A 32 -68.40 14.46 -0.87
CA ILE A 32 -67.50 14.06 0.20
C ILE A 32 -66.35 15.07 0.30
N ASP A 33 -66.15 15.67 1.47
CA ASP A 33 -64.99 16.54 1.71
C ASP A 33 -63.69 15.75 1.53
N ILE A 34 -62.84 16.24 0.63
CA ILE A 34 -61.56 15.62 0.29
C ILE A 34 -60.64 15.48 1.51
N ASN A 35 -60.75 16.38 2.49
CA ASN A 35 -59.95 16.31 3.70
C ASN A 35 -60.29 15.08 4.56
N ILE A 36 -61.55 14.65 4.57
CA ILE A 36 -61.97 13.42 5.25
C ILE A 36 -61.34 12.20 4.56
N VAL A 37 -61.27 12.22 3.23
CA VAL A 37 -60.64 11.16 2.45
C VAL A 37 -59.13 11.12 2.70
N LYS A 38 -58.47 12.30 2.75
CA LYS A 38 -57.06 12.43 3.11
C LYS A 38 -56.75 11.86 4.49
N GLU A 39 -57.51 12.27 5.52
CA GLU A 39 -57.32 11.76 6.89
C GLU A 39 -57.48 10.24 6.93
N TYR A 40 -58.47 9.69 6.23
CA TYR A 40 -58.65 8.24 6.17
C TYR A 40 -57.51 7.51 5.46
N ILE A 41 -56.97 8.06 4.36
CA ILE A 41 -55.82 7.49 3.66
C ILE A 41 -54.57 7.56 4.54
N LYS A 42 -54.38 8.68 5.24
CA LYS A 42 -53.26 8.90 6.17
C LYS A 42 -53.26 7.87 7.29
N ASP A 43 -54.43 7.59 7.88
CA ASP A 43 -54.59 6.61 8.95
C ASP A 43 -54.46 5.15 8.46
N ASN A 44 -54.44 4.93 7.14
CA ASN A 44 -54.39 3.61 6.53
C ASN A 44 -53.16 3.44 5.62
N HIS A 45 -52.02 3.07 6.24
CA HIS A 45 -50.74 2.88 5.54
C HIS A 45 -50.82 2.02 4.26
N TYR A 46 -51.69 1.01 4.23
CA TYR A 46 -51.91 0.18 3.04
C TYR A 46 -52.47 0.99 1.86
N LEU A 47 -53.48 1.83 2.13
CA LEU A 47 -54.08 2.69 1.10
C LEU A 47 -53.10 3.74 0.59
N SER A 48 -52.32 4.35 1.48
CA SER A 48 -51.24 5.26 1.08
C SER A 48 -50.24 4.57 0.15
N SER A 49 -49.82 3.33 0.47
CA SER A 49 -48.92 2.56 -0.37
C SER A 49 -49.52 2.19 -1.74
N GLU A 50 -50.79 1.79 -1.80
CA GLU A 50 -51.44 1.48 -3.08
C GLU A 50 -51.66 2.72 -3.93
N LEU A 51 -52.03 3.86 -3.33
CA LEU A 51 -52.12 5.14 -4.02
C LEU A 51 -50.78 5.55 -4.63
N ASN A 52 -49.68 5.35 -3.91
CA ASN A 52 -48.35 5.63 -4.46
C ASN A 52 -48.02 4.78 -5.68
N LYS A 53 -48.38 3.48 -5.68
CA LYS A 53 -48.20 2.60 -6.85
C LYS A 53 -49.05 3.05 -8.03
N ILE A 54 -50.30 3.43 -7.77
CA ILE A 54 -51.23 3.95 -8.78
C ILE A 54 -50.66 5.25 -9.38
N LEU A 55 -50.21 6.16 -8.54
CA LEU A 55 -49.63 7.45 -8.93
C LEU A 55 -48.39 7.27 -9.83
N ILE A 56 -47.47 6.37 -9.47
CA ILE A 56 -46.31 6.02 -10.31
C ILE A 56 -46.75 5.44 -11.67
N SER A 57 -47.83 4.64 -11.71
CA SER A 57 -48.35 4.11 -12.97
C SER A 57 -48.92 5.22 -13.88
N TYR A 58 -49.58 6.23 -13.30
CA TYR A 58 -50.13 7.38 -14.04
C TYR A 58 -49.04 8.34 -14.55
N VAL A 59 -47.91 8.46 -13.86
CA VAL A 59 -46.73 9.18 -14.39
C VAL A 59 -46.30 8.59 -15.73
N SER A 60 -46.41 7.27 -15.90
CA SER A 60 -46.07 6.62 -17.17
C SER A 60 -47.09 6.93 -18.27
N SER A 61 -48.35 7.20 -17.94
CA SER A 61 -49.42 7.48 -18.90
C SER A 61 -49.64 8.98 -19.20
N HIS A 62 -48.84 9.89 -18.60
CA HIS A 62 -48.93 11.35 -18.80
C HIS A 62 -50.32 11.95 -18.52
N ASN A 63 -51.12 11.34 -17.62
CA ASN A 63 -52.46 11.85 -17.30
C ASN A 63 -52.40 12.86 -16.14
N THR A 64 -52.09 14.11 -16.48
CA THR A 64 -51.86 15.19 -15.51
C THR A 64 -53.06 15.45 -14.59
N GLU A 65 -54.29 15.40 -15.11
CA GLU A 65 -55.51 15.63 -14.32
C GLU A 65 -55.66 14.57 -13.21
N LYS A 66 -55.45 13.29 -13.54
CA LYS A 66 -55.51 12.20 -12.56
C LYS A 66 -54.40 12.27 -11.54
N ILE A 67 -53.23 12.73 -11.92
CA ILE A 67 -52.10 12.93 -11.01
C ILE A 67 -52.42 14.06 -10.02
N ILE A 68 -52.94 15.20 -10.48
CA ILE A 68 -53.36 16.30 -9.61
C ILE A 68 -54.45 15.84 -8.63
N PHE A 69 -55.43 15.07 -9.11
CA PHE A 69 -56.48 14.51 -8.25
C PHE A 69 -55.92 13.54 -7.21
N ILE A 70 -55.01 12.63 -7.56
CA ILE A 70 -54.41 11.71 -6.59
C ILE A 70 -53.50 12.45 -5.60
N LEU A 71 -52.73 13.44 -6.05
CA LEU A 71 -51.89 14.28 -5.18
C LEU A 71 -52.74 15.05 -4.17
N SER A 72 -53.93 15.49 -4.55
CA SER A 72 -54.87 16.13 -3.63
C SER A 72 -55.52 15.15 -2.65
N LEU A 73 -55.19 13.86 -2.68
CA LEU A 73 -55.58 12.86 -1.66
C LEU A 73 -54.41 12.46 -0.73
N LEU A 74 -53.20 12.96 -0.96
CA LEU A 74 -52.00 12.64 -0.16
C LEU A 74 -51.55 13.84 0.67
N ASP A 75 -51.10 13.57 1.90
CA ASP A 75 -50.47 14.59 2.76
C ASP A 75 -49.08 15.00 2.24
N SER A 76 -48.33 14.03 1.74
CA SER A 76 -47.04 14.25 1.10
C SER A 76 -46.80 13.17 0.03
N PRO A 77 -46.51 13.55 -1.22
CA PRO A 77 -46.12 12.57 -2.23
C PRO A 77 -44.78 11.90 -1.90
N PRO A 78 -44.58 10.63 -2.29
CA PRO A 78 -43.34 9.90 -2.06
C PRO A 78 -42.21 10.43 -2.94
N ASN A 79 -40.98 10.47 -2.42
CA ASN A 79 -39.78 10.92 -3.15
C ASN A 79 -39.53 10.12 -4.45
N GLU A 80 -39.92 8.85 -4.43
CA GLU A 80 -39.88 7.91 -5.56
C GLU A 80 -40.69 8.43 -6.76
N LEU A 81 -41.71 9.24 -6.52
CA LEU A 81 -42.54 9.81 -7.58
C LEU A 81 -41.78 10.85 -8.38
N LEU A 82 -41.01 11.71 -7.71
CA LEU A 82 -40.18 12.70 -8.38
C LEU A 82 -39.07 12.00 -9.17
N TYR A 83 -38.46 10.94 -8.63
CA TYR A 83 -37.52 10.09 -9.38
C TYR A 83 -38.18 9.47 -10.62
N ALA A 84 -39.35 8.84 -10.47
CA ALA A 84 -40.09 8.19 -11.57
C ALA A 84 -40.50 9.19 -12.67
N THR A 85 -40.91 10.39 -12.26
CA THR A 85 -41.29 11.49 -13.15
C THR A 85 -40.11 11.95 -14.00
N MET A 86 -38.97 12.19 -13.35
CA MET A 86 -37.75 12.58 -14.05
C MET A 86 -37.24 11.47 -14.93
N LYS A 87 -37.24 10.22 -14.47
CA LYS A 87 -36.88 9.06 -15.30
C LYS A 87 -37.66 8.98 -16.62
N LYS A 88 -38.88 9.50 -16.64
CA LYS A 88 -39.75 9.57 -17.83
C LYS A 88 -39.66 10.88 -18.59
N ASN A 89 -38.79 11.82 -18.17
CA ASN A 89 -38.65 13.17 -18.72
C ASN A 89 -39.96 13.98 -18.72
N ASN A 90 -40.83 13.73 -17.74
CA ASN A 90 -42.10 14.43 -17.65
C ASN A 90 -41.97 15.66 -16.75
N HIS A 91 -41.41 16.72 -17.33
CA HIS A 91 -41.11 17.96 -16.61
C HIS A 91 -42.36 18.68 -16.10
N ASP A 92 -43.48 18.59 -16.82
CA ASP A 92 -44.75 19.21 -16.40
C ASP A 92 -45.26 18.60 -15.09
N ILE A 93 -45.20 17.27 -14.96
CA ILE A 93 -45.54 16.59 -13.70
C ILE A 93 -44.54 16.97 -12.62
N ALA A 94 -43.24 17.05 -12.93
CA ALA A 94 -42.23 17.40 -11.93
C ALA A 94 -42.45 18.83 -11.40
N ASP A 95 -42.80 19.78 -12.26
CA ASP A 95 -43.20 21.14 -11.84
C ASP A 95 -44.43 21.10 -10.92
N ILE A 96 -45.44 20.29 -11.23
CA ILE A 96 -46.62 20.10 -10.36
C ILE A 96 -46.20 19.56 -9.00
N LEU A 97 -45.35 18.52 -8.97
CA LEU A 97 -44.86 17.90 -7.74
C LEU A 97 -44.08 18.90 -6.88
N ILE A 98 -43.26 19.75 -7.51
CA ILE A 98 -42.45 20.72 -6.79
C ILE A 98 -43.31 21.90 -6.31
N ASN A 99 -44.32 22.31 -7.07
CA ASN A 99 -45.31 23.29 -6.60
C ASN A 99 -46.12 22.77 -5.40
N GLN A 100 -46.23 21.45 -5.22
CA GLN A 100 -46.77 20.80 -4.01
C GLN A 100 -45.75 20.67 -2.87
N GLY A 101 -44.58 21.29 -2.98
CA GLY A 101 -43.56 21.33 -1.93
C GLY A 101 -42.53 20.19 -1.98
N MET A 102 -42.53 19.33 -3.00
CA MET A 102 -41.45 18.35 -3.16
C MET A 102 -40.14 19.04 -3.49
N THR A 103 -39.04 18.46 -3.00
CA THR A 103 -37.68 18.89 -3.35
C THR A 103 -36.86 17.71 -3.85
N PHE A 104 -35.89 17.98 -4.72
CA PHE A 104 -34.95 16.97 -5.16
C PHE A 104 -33.99 16.62 -4.02
N SER A 105 -34.14 15.46 -3.39
CA SER A 105 -33.17 15.00 -2.40
C SER A 105 -31.84 14.61 -3.06
N LYS A 106 -30.75 14.62 -2.28
CA LYS A 106 -29.44 14.09 -2.73
C LYS A 106 -29.53 12.63 -3.18
N SER A 107 -30.44 11.83 -2.61
CA SER A 107 -30.66 10.44 -3.02
C SER A 107 -31.30 10.36 -4.40
N ILE A 108 -32.34 11.14 -4.70
CA ILE A 108 -33.00 11.15 -6.02
C ILE A 108 -31.99 11.50 -7.13
N ILE A 109 -31.16 12.53 -6.91
CA ILE A 109 -30.14 12.92 -7.89
C ILE A 109 -29.13 11.79 -8.09
N LYS A 110 -28.71 11.13 -7.00
CA LYS A 110 -27.78 9.99 -7.05
C LYS A 110 -28.40 8.79 -7.77
N ASP A 111 -29.70 8.54 -7.60
CA ASP A 111 -30.40 7.43 -8.25
C ASP A 111 -30.64 7.71 -9.73
N LEU A 112 -31.03 8.93 -10.11
CA LEU A 112 -31.09 9.34 -11.51
C LEU A 112 -29.71 9.20 -12.17
N TYR A 113 -28.65 9.56 -11.43
CA TYR A 113 -27.28 9.43 -11.87
C TYR A 113 -26.88 7.96 -12.10
N ASN A 114 -27.04 7.11 -11.08
CA ASN A 114 -26.60 5.72 -11.11
C ASN A 114 -27.32 4.89 -12.19
N ASN A 115 -28.57 5.26 -12.50
CA ASN A 115 -29.39 4.58 -13.49
C ASN A 115 -29.29 5.17 -14.90
N ASN A 116 -28.38 6.13 -15.15
CA ASN A 116 -28.26 6.89 -16.41
C ASN A 116 -29.54 7.65 -16.82
N ASP A 117 -30.44 7.91 -15.87
CA ASP A 117 -31.69 8.66 -16.09
C ASP A 117 -31.47 10.19 -15.96
N LEU A 118 -30.35 10.65 -15.37
CA LEU A 118 -30.04 12.08 -15.23
C LEU A 118 -29.52 12.69 -16.55
N ASN A 119 -30.39 12.78 -17.55
CA ASN A 119 -30.10 13.43 -18.82
C ASN A 119 -30.09 14.97 -18.70
N PHE A 120 -29.81 15.64 -19.83
CA PHE A 120 -29.71 17.09 -19.93
C PHE A 120 -30.96 17.81 -19.39
N TYR A 121 -32.16 17.39 -19.80
CA TYR A 121 -33.40 18.06 -19.43
C TYR A 121 -33.73 17.83 -17.96
N ASN A 122 -33.54 16.61 -17.45
CA ASN A 122 -33.70 16.31 -16.05
C ASN A 122 -32.80 17.19 -15.18
N LEU A 123 -31.54 17.35 -15.57
CA LEU A 123 -30.64 18.19 -14.82
C LEU A 123 -30.95 19.69 -14.99
N LYS A 124 -31.32 20.15 -16.20
CA LYS A 124 -31.81 21.52 -16.45
C LYS A 124 -32.96 21.85 -15.51
N HIS A 125 -33.92 20.96 -15.42
CA HIS A 125 -35.14 21.11 -14.63
C HIS A 125 -34.84 21.07 -13.11
N ILE A 126 -34.02 20.12 -12.65
CA ILE A 126 -33.55 20.07 -11.24
C ILE A 126 -32.90 21.38 -10.84
N LEU A 127 -32.09 21.94 -11.74
CA LEU A 127 -31.37 23.16 -11.48
C LEU A 127 -32.30 24.38 -11.55
N SER A 128 -33.19 24.47 -12.56
CA SER A 128 -34.11 25.60 -12.75
C SER A 128 -35.02 25.86 -11.55
N ILE A 129 -35.37 24.83 -10.80
CA ILE A 129 -36.42 24.87 -9.78
C ILE A 129 -35.93 25.35 -8.40
N ARG A 130 -34.93 26.25 -8.36
CA ARG A 130 -34.34 26.77 -7.11
C ARG A 130 -34.00 25.65 -6.12
N TYR A 131 -32.91 24.95 -6.38
CA TYR A 131 -32.22 24.23 -5.29
C TYR A 131 -31.66 25.28 -4.30
N ASN A 132 -32.47 25.67 -3.32
CA ASN A 132 -32.18 26.73 -2.35
C ASN A 132 -31.24 26.27 -1.21
N ASP A 133 -30.67 25.07 -1.32
CA ASP A 133 -29.85 24.48 -0.27
C ASP A 133 -28.37 24.82 -0.51
N ASN A 134 -27.86 25.79 0.25
CA ASN A 134 -26.44 26.16 0.29
C ASN A 134 -25.52 25.03 0.82
N ASN A 135 -26.06 23.83 1.10
CA ASN A 135 -25.37 22.71 1.78
C ASN A 135 -25.01 21.52 0.86
N LEU A 136 -24.84 21.74 -0.46
CA LEU A 136 -24.07 20.79 -1.29
C LEU A 136 -22.58 20.98 -1.00
N ASP A 137 -22.20 20.47 0.16
CA ASP A 137 -20.84 20.45 0.68
C ASP A 137 -19.85 19.88 -0.34
N ASN A 138 -18.68 20.51 -0.43
CA ASN A 138 -17.58 20.25 -1.37
C ASN A 138 -16.91 18.85 -1.27
N ASN A 139 -17.54 17.90 -0.58
CA ASN A 139 -16.96 16.64 -0.11
C ASN A 139 -17.56 15.35 -0.71
N SER A 140 -18.46 15.41 -1.71
CA SER A 140 -18.91 14.19 -2.39
C SER A 140 -17.85 13.66 -3.40
N ASN A 141 -16.88 12.90 -2.88
CA ASN A 141 -15.87 12.15 -3.64
C ASN A 141 -16.48 10.93 -4.37
N ASN A 142 -17.55 11.10 -5.16
CA ASN A 142 -18.05 10.04 -6.02
C ASN A 142 -17.33 10.05 -7.38
N ASN A 143 -16.45 9.07 -7.56
CA ASN A 143 -15.45 8.99 -8.64
C ASN A 143 -15.99 8.55 -10.02
N ASN A 144 -17.30 8.30 -10.16
CA ASN A 144 -17.84 7.73 -11.40
C ASN A 144 -18.65 8.71 -12.26
N SER A 145 -18.77 10.00 -11.90
CA SER A 145 -19.66 10.96 -12.58
C SER A 145 -19.47 11.05 -14.12
N SER A 146 -20.52 10.74 -14.89
CA SER A 146 -20.74 11.19 -16.27
C SER A 146 -20.55 12.70 -16.35
N SER A 147 -19.74 13.12 -17.32
CA SER A 147 -19.26 14.49 -17.46
C SER A 147 -20.38 15.49 -17.73
N SER A 148 -21.46 15.05 -18.36
CA SER A 148 -22.70 15.80 -18.63
C SER A 148 -23.25 16.50 -17.39
N ILE A 149 -23.14 15.87 -16.22
CA ILE A 149 -23.86 16.28 -15.00
C ILE A 149 -23.09 17.30 -14.16
N LYS A 150 -21.75 17.19 -14.11
CA LYS A 150 -20.90 18.23 -13.51
C LYS A 150 -20.92 19.52 -14.33
N LYS A 151 -21.05 19.43 -15.66
CA LYS A 151 -21.11 20.57 -16.61
C LYS A 151 -22.27 21.52 -16.31
N ILE A 152 -23.48 21.00 -16.09
CA ILE A 152 -24.68 21.83 -15.91
C ILE A 152 -24.71 22.41 -14.49
N TYR A 153 -24.24 21.66 -13.48
CA TYR A 153 -24.13 22.16 -12.10
C TYR A 153 -23.19 23.38 -11.98
N ILE A 154 -22.01 23.31 -12.62
CA ILE A 154 -21.02 24.40 -12.59
C ILE A 154 -21.60 25.71 -13.18
N LYS A 155 -22.28 25.65 -14.32
CA LYS A 155 -22.76 26.87 -14.99
C LYS A 155 -24.09 27.40 -14.44
N TYR A 156 -24.99 26.54 -13.97
CA TYR A 156 -26.24 27.01 -13.36
C TYR A 156 -25.98 27.84 -12.09
N ASN A 157 -24.96 27.48 -11.30
CA ASN A 157 -24.48 28.33 -10.21
C ASN A 157 -23.87 29.67 -10.71
N ASN A 158 -23.24 29.70 -11.89
CA ASN A 158 -22.58 30.90 -12.44
C ASN A 158 -23.53 31.90 -13.13
N ASN A 159 -24.68 31.45 -13.66
CA ASN A 159 -25.60 32.31 -14.42
C ASN A 159 -26.20 33.47 -13.61
N LYS A 160 -26.06 33.48 -12.27
CA LYS A 160 -26.47 34.63 -11.46
C LYS A 160 -25.44 35.77 -11.38
N LYS A 161 -24.16 35.55 -11.77
CA LYS A 161 -23.09 36.57 -11.64
C LYS A 161 -22.00 36.58 -12.73
N HIS A 162 -22.03 35.70 -13.74
CA HIS A 162 -20.96 35.56 -14.74
C HIS A 162 -19.55 35.37 -14.15
N THR A 163 -19.43 34.97 -12.88
CA THR A 163 -18.15 34.71 -12.24
C THR A 163 -17.68 33.32 -12.66
N LYS A 164 -16.48 33.21 -13.23
CA LYS A 164 -15.81 31.93 -13.45
C LYS A 164 -15.55 31.22 -12.11
N LEU A 165 -15.43 29.89 -12.11
CA LEU A 165 -15.17 29.10 -10.89
C LEU A 165 -13.70 28.71 -10.78
N ASN A 166 -13.18 28.62 -9.56
CA ASN A 166 -11.91 27.93 -9.32
C ASN A 166 -12.12 26.41 -9.36
N ILE A 167 -11.95 25.82 -10.54
CA ILE A 167 -12.18 24.39 -10.76
C ILE A 167 -11.01 23.59 -10.18
N LYS A 168 -11.30 22.59 -9.33
CA LYS A 168 -10.25 21.72 -8.77
C LYS A 168 -9.50 20.98 -9.88
N ASN A 169 -8.18 20.96 -9.77
CA ASN A 169 -7.27 20.27 -10.71
C ASN A 169 -7.64 18.80 -10.94
N ASP A 170 -8.18 18.11 -9.94
CA ASP A 170 -8.58 16.71 -10.04
C ASP A 170 -9.69 16.45 -11.06
N TYR A 171 -10.53 17.44 -11.38
CA TYR A 171 -11.55 17.30 -12.43
C TYR A 171 -10.93 17.22 -13.83
N TYR A 172 -9.90 18.01 -14.11
CA TYR A 172 -9.14 17.89 -15.35
C TYR A 172 -8.44 16.54 -15.46
N LYS A 173 -7.84 16.07 -14.36
CA LYS A 173 -7.22 14.74 -14.30
C LYS A 173 -8.21 13.63 -14.61
N LEU A 174 -9.41 13.70 -14.03
CA LEU A 174 -10.48 12.73 -14.29
C LEU A 174 -10.96 12.80 -15.74
N ALA A 175 -11.11 14.01 -16.31
CA ALA A 175 -11.51 14.18 -17.70
C ALA A 175 -10.52 13.52 -18.66
N ILE A 176 -9.20 13.77 -18.50
CA ILE A 176 -8.16 13.13 -19.32
C ILE A 176 -8.07 11.63 -19.04
N LYS A 177 -8.13 11.20 -17.77
CA LYS A 177 -8.07 9.78 -17.39
C LYS A 177 -9.18 8.96 -18.04
N ASN A 178 -10.37 9.55 -18.17
CA ASN A 178 -11.56 8.90 -18.74
C ASN A 178 -11.76 9.21 -20.23
N GLU A 179 -10.77 9.82 -20.90
CA GLU A 179 -10.84 10.23 -22.32
C GLU A 179 -12.05 11.12 -22.65
N ASN A 180 -12.56 11.83 -21.63
CA ASN A 180 -13.67 12.76 -21.74
C ASN A 180 -13.13 14.18 -22.03
N PHE A 181 -12.53 14.32 -23.20
CA PHE A 181 -11.90 15.57 -23.63
C PHE A 181 -12.90 16.70 -23.84
N ASP A 182 -14.14 16.37 -24.22
CA ASP A 182 -15.24 17.32 -24.28
C ASP A 182 -15.52 17.96 -22.91
N GLY A 183 -15.53 17.15 -21.85
CA GLY A 183 -15.63 17.68 -20.49
C GLY A 183 -14.41 18.50 -20.10
N PHE A 184 -13.22 18.17 -20.61
CA PHE A 184 -12.03 18.99 -20.41
C PHE A 184 -12.22 20.41 -20.96
N ILE A 185 -12.66 20.55 -22.22
CA ILE A 185 -12.88 21.86 -22.88
C ILE A 185 -13.88 22.71 -22.09
N ILE A 186 -14.91 22.09 -21.52
CA ILE A 186 -15.93 22.80 -20.75
C ILE A 186 -15.41 23.25 -19.40
N LEU A 187 -14.68 22.39 -18.69
CA LEU A 187 -14.02 22.78 -17.46
C LEU A 187 -13.12 23.99 -17.75
N PHE A 188 -12.33 23.90 -18.81
CA PHE A 188 -11.42 24.98 -19.22
C PHE A 188 -12.14 26.32 -19.48
N ASP A 189 -13.26 26.31 -20.20
CA ASP A 189 -14.04 27.53 -20.48
C ASP A 189 -14.57 28.23 -19.21
N ASN A 190 -14.91 27.43 -18.19
CA ASN A 190 -15.59 27.91 -16.98
C ASN A 190 -14.64 28.14 -15.79
N ASP A 191 -13.34 27.88 -15.98
CA ASP A 191 -12.33 28.04 -14.95
C ASP A 191 -11.80 29.48 -14.91
N ASP A 192 -11.71 30.03 -13.70
CA ASP A 192 -11.23 31.39 -13.43
C ASP A 192 -9.70 31.49 -13.42
N LYS A 193 -9.02 30.36 -13.25
CA LYS A 193 -7.56 30.29 -13.24
C LYS A 193 -6.97 30.70 -14.57
N ASN A 194 -5.72 31.15 -14.51
CA ASN A 194 -4.95 31.43 -15.71
C ASN A 194 -4.78 30.14 -16.53
N ILE A 195 -4.81 30.24 -17.87
CA ILE A 195 -4.53 29.12 -18.76
C ILE A 195 -3.26 28.37 -18.35
N ASN A 196 -2.21 29.09 -17.96
CA ASN A 196 -0.93 28.53 -17.50
C ASN A 196 -1.10 27.56 -16.31
N ASP A 197 -1.99 27.87 -15.36
CA ASP A 197 -2.19 27.05 -14.17
C ASP A 197 -2.94 25.75 -14.51
N ILE A 198 -3.91 25.87 -15.43
CA ILE A 198 -4.72 24.74 -15.91
C ILE A 198 -3.86 23.83 -16.78
N THR A 199 -3.13 24.38 -17.74
CA THR A 199 -2.27 23.61 -18.65
C THR A 199 -1.07 23.05 -17.91
N GLY A 200 -0.49 23.75 -16.93
CA GLY A 200 0.48 23.19 -16.00
C GLY A 200 -0.06 21.94 -15.30
N THR A 201 -1.36 21.92 -14.96
CA THR A 201 -2.02 20.71 -14.43
C THR A 201 -2.17 19.60 -15.48
N ILE A 202 -2.45 19.93 -16.74
CA ILE A 202 -2.49 18.96 -17.86
C ILE A 202 -1.12 18.32 -18.05
N LEU A 203 -0.08 19.15 -18.17
CA LEU A 203 1.29 18.73 -18.44
C LEU A 203 1.81 17.85 -17.31
N ASN A 204 1.38 18.13 -16.07
CA ASN A 204 1.60 17.29 -14.90
C ASN A 204 0.94 15.90 -14.93
N LEU A 205 0.09 15.59 -15.92
CA LEU A 205 -0.49 14.27 -16.17
C LEU A 205 0.26 13.50 -17.24
N VAL A 206 1.20 14.14 -17.91
CA VAL A 206 1.95 13.56 -19.02
C VAL A 206 3.32 13.17 -18.53
N HIS A 207 3.79 12.01 -18.97
CA HIS A 207 5.16 11.59 -18.72
C HIS A 207 6.04 12.12 -19.85
N PHE A 208 7.26 12.50 -19.52
CA PHE A 208 8.30 12.79 -20.50
C PHE A 208 9.14 11.53 -20.69
N ASP A 209 9.48 11.19 -21.93
CA ASP A 209 10.54 10.23 -22.20
C ASP A 209 11.93 10.88 -22.07
N GLU A 210 12.96 10.05 -22.27
CA GLU A 210 14.37 10.44 -22.24
C GLU A 210 14.79 11.47 -23.31
N ASN A 211 13.96 11.67 -24.34
CA ASN A 211 14.17 12.66 -25.40
C ASN A 211 13.38 13.95 -25.16
N GLY A 212 12.71 14.08 -24.00
CA GLY A 212 11.80 15.18 -23.72
C GLY A 212 10.48 15.10 -24.49
N GLY A 213 10.23 13.99 -25.19
CA GLY A 213 8.99 13.69 -25.87
C GLY A 213 7.88 13.36 -24.86
N PHE A 214 6.67 13.84 -25.13
CA PHE A 214 5.53 13.50 -24.30
C PHE A 214 5.10 12.07 -24.60
N THR A 215 5.10 11.22 -23.58
CA THR A 215 4.67 9.84 -23.69
C THR A 215 3.41 9.58 -22.87
N GLY A 216 2.58 8.69 -23.39
CA GLY A 216 1.33 8.27 -22.75
C GLY A 216 0.19 8.22 -23.76
N LYS A 217 -0.34 7.01 -23.98
CA LYS A 217 -1.44 6.74 -24.91
C LYS A 217 -2.62 7.73 -24.76
N LYS A 218 -2.96 8.10 -23.52
CA LYS A 218 -4.08 9.02 -23.23
C LYS A 218 -3.76 10.47 -23.61
N PHE A 219 -2.53 10.91 -23.42
CA PHE A 219 -2.12 12.25 -23.80
C PHE A 219 -2.06 12.39 -25.32
N ASN A 220 -1.50 11.40 -26.03
CA ASN A 220 -1.50 11.41 -27.49
C ASN A 220 -2.93 11.44 -28.05
N LYS A 221 -3.85 10.67 -27.46
CA LYS A 221 -5.28 10.78 -27.78
C LYS A 221 -5.86 12.18 -27.53
N PHE A 222 -5.43 12.84 -26.46
CA PHE A 222 -5.88 14.21 -26.16
C PHE A 222 -5.34 15.23 -27.16
N ILE A 223 -4.05 15.14 -27.55
CA ILE A 223 -3.47 15.99 -28.59
C ILE A 223 -4.14 15.74 -29.93
N ASN A 224 -4.31 14.48 -30.31
CA ASN A 224 -5.04 14.13 -31.53
C ASN A 224 -6.46 14.69 -31.50
N TYR A 225 -7.15 14.64 -30.36
CA TYR A 225 -8.48 15.26 -30.21
C TYR A 225 -8.45 16.79 -30.37
N LEU A 226 -7.40 17.47 -29.90
CA LEU A 226 -7.25 18.92 -30.07
C LEU A 226 -6.95 19.31 -31.52
N GLU A 227 -6.29 18.42 -32.27
CA GLU A 227 -5.91 18.59 -33.68
C GLU A 227 -6.98 18.08 -34.65
N ASP A 228 -7.86 17.18 -34.19
CA ASP A 228 -8.93 16.60 -34.99
C ASP A 228 -10.01 17.65 -35.30
N THR A 229 -10.05 18.05 -36.56
CA THR A 229 -11.09 18.91 -37.14
C THR A 229 -12.18 18.10 -37.86
N SER A 230 -12.05 16.77 -37.93
CA SER A 230 -12.95 15.90 -38.68
C SER A 230 -14.21 15.53 -37.91
N LYS A 231 -14.15 15.52 -36.57
CA LYS A 231 -15.32 15.27 -35.72
C LYS A 231 -16.25 16.49 -35.72
N PRO A 232 -17.44 16.41 -36.36
CA PRO A 232 -18.34 17.55 -36.44
C PRO A 232 -18.80 17.96 -35.05
N PHE A 233 -18.84 19.26 -34.78
CA PHE A 233 -19.37 19.81 -33.53
C PHE A 233 -20.82 19.34 -33.27
N GLN A 234 -21.59 19.03 -34.32
CA GLN A 234 -22.97 18.55 -34.21
C GLN A 234 -23.10 17.11 -33.67
N GLU A 235 -22.04 16.30 -33.73
CA GLU A 235 -22.06 14.91 -33.22
C GLU A 235 -21.78 14.83 -31.70
N MET A 236 -21.55 15.97 -31.08
CA MET A 236 -21.23 16.08 -29.67
C MET A 236 -22.51 16.06 -28.82
N ASN A 237 -22.85 14.90 -28.23
CA ASN A 237 -24.05 14.63 -27.41
C ASN A 237 -24.37 15.63 -26.28
N PHE A 238 -23.48 16.56 -25.97
CA PHE A 238 -23.68 17.58 -24.93
C PHE A 238 -24.12 18.93 -25.48
N TYR A 239 -24.04 19.13 -26.80
CA TYR A 239 -24.43 20.35 -27.50
C TYR A 239 -25.32 19.99 -28.66
N TYR A 240 -26.63 20.11 -28.43
CA TYR A 240 -27.61 20.17 -29.50
C TYR A 240 -27.83 18.83 -30.23
N ASN A 241 -28.71 17.99 -29.68
CA ASN A 241 -29.42 17.05 -30.53
C ASN A 241 -30.62 17.83 -31.11
N GLY A 242 -30.58 18.14 -32.41
CA GLY A 242 -31.57 18.94 -33.13
C GLY A 242 -32.97 18.32 -33.23
N THR A 243 -33.36 17.47 -32.28
CA THR A 243 -34.67 16.85 -32.20
C THR A 243 -35.75 17.77 -31.61
N PHE A 244 -35.39 18.92 -31.03
CA PHE A 244 -36.34 19.81 -30.36
C PHE A 244 -36.04 21.29 -30.65
N GLY A 245 -36.62 21.82 -31.73
CA GLY A 245 -36.86 23.26 -31.99
C GLY A 245 -35.64 24.21 -32.10
N ASN A 246 -35.63 25.07 -33.12
CA ASN A 246 -34.60 26.12 -33.27
C ASN A 246 -34.69 27.24 -32.20
N GLU A 247 -35.79 27.31 -31.43
CA GLU A 247 -36.09 28.42 -30.51
C GLU A 247 -35.19 28.46 -29.25
N ASP A 248 -34.62 27.31 -28.85
CA ASP A 248 -33.78 27.20 -27.63
C ASP A 248 -32.27 27.36 -27.90
N LYS A 249 -31.87 27.50 -29.18
CA LYS A 249 -30.45 27.50 -29.59
C LYS A 249 -29.68 28.72 -29.06
N ASP A 250 -30.30 29.89 -29.10
CA ASP A 250 -29.65 31.14 -28.69
C ASP A 250 -29.66 31.35 -27.18
N VAL A 251 -30.60 30.73 -26.46
CA VAL A 251 -30.74 30.88 -25.01
C VAL A 251 -29.82 29.92 -24.24
N TYR A 252 -29.51 28.74 -24.79
CA TYR A 252 -28.84 27.67 -24.06
C TYR A 252 -27.56 27.12 -24.70
N SER A 253 -27.04 27.70 -25.79
CA SER A 253 -25.72 27.30 -26.31
C SER A 253 -24.62 27.63 -25.28
N PHE A 254 -24.10 26.59 -24.60
CA PHE A 254 -23.14 26.77 -23.51
C PHE A 254 -21.80 27.29 -24.03
N ILE A 255 -21.39 26.74 -25.18
CA ILE A 255 -20.23 27.08 -26.01
C ILE A 255 -20.73 26.86 -27.43
N ASN A 256 -20.70 27.87 -28.30
CA ASN A 256 -20.99 27.66 -29.72
C ASN A 256 -19.78 27.04 -30.43
N GLU A 257 -19.97 26.52 -31.63
CA GLU A 257 -18.91 25.87 -32.42
C GLU A 257 -17.65 26.73 -32.54
N ASN A 258 -17.81 28.02 -32.84
CA ASN A 258 -16.70 28.98 -32.94
C ASN A 258 -15.91 29.11 -31.63
N LYS A 259 -16.61 29.23 -30.49
CA LYS A 259 -15.98 29.34 -29.17
C LYS A 259 -15.29 28.02 -28.79
N TYR A 260 -15.90 26.88 -29.11
CA TYR A 260 -15.34 25.56 -28.84
C TYR A 260 -14.03 25.35 -29.61
N GLU A 261 -14.03 25.61 -30.91
CA GLU A 261 -12.83 25.53 -31.74
C GLU A 261 -11.77 26.56 -31.31
N SER A 262 -12.19 27.77 -30.91
CA SER A 262 -11.27 28.75 -30.34
C SER A 262 -10.61 28.26 -29.06
N ILE A 263 -11.34 27.57 -28.17
CA ILE A 263 -10.77 27.02 -26.92
C ILE A 263 -9.83 25.86 -27.23
N LYS A 264 -10.23 24.94 -28.13
CA LYS A 264 -9.35 23.84 -28.59
C LYS A 264 -8.04 24.38 -29.14
N LEU A 265 -8.13 25.35 -30.06
CA LEU A 265 -6.97 25.99 -30.67
C LEU A 265 -6.10 26.69 -29.62
N GLN A 266 -6.70 27.39 -28.66
CA GLN A 266 -5.97 28.04 -27.57
C GLN A 266 -5.20 27.03 -26.71
N ILE A 267 -5.84 25.94 -26.30
CA ILE A 267 -5.21 24.86 -25.53
C ILE A 267 -4.10 24.21 -26.35
N ASN A 268 -4.36 23.91 -27.62
CA ASN A 268 -3.39 23.28 -28.52
C ASN A 268 -2.15 24.15 -28.73
N ASN A 269 -2.34 25.42 -29.09
CA ASN A 269 -1.26 26.38 -29.27
C ASN A 269 -0.43 26.53 -27.98
N TYR A 270 -1.11 26.55 -26.83
CA TYR A 270 -0.42 26.60 -25.55
C TYR A 270 0.45 25.36 -25.32
N ILE A 271 -0.13 24.17 -25.49
CA ILE A 271 0.61 22.92 -25.31
C ILE A 271 1.80 22.90 -26.27
N LYS A 272 1.60 23.15 -27.57
CA LYS A 272 2.68 23.19 -28.57
C LYS A 272 3.80 24.16 -28.20
N SER A 273 3.45 25.37 -27.76
CA SER A 273 4.42 26.37 -27.30
C SER A 273 5.22 25.87 -26.08
N PHE A 274 4.54 25.23 -25.12
CA PHE A 274 5.18 24.61 -23.97
C PHE A 274 6.09 23.44 -24.39
N MET A 275 5.64 22.56 -25.29
CA MET A 275 6.43 21.44 -25.80
C MET A 275 7.70 21.92 -26.47
N ASN A 276 7.59 22.92 -27.34
CA ASN A 276 8.73 23.52 -28.02
C ASN A 276 9.71 24.13 -27.00
N SER A 277 9.19 24.78 -25.95
CA SER A 277 10.03 25.34 -24.89
C SER A 277 10.78 24.25 -24.12
N ILE A 278 10.13 23.14 -23.78
CA ILE A 278 10.79 21.99 -23.14
C ILE A 278 11.83 21.38 -24.07
N GLN A 279 11.52 21.17 -25.35
CA GLN A 279 12.46 20.58 -26.31
C GLN A 279 13.72 21.44 -26.49
N VAL A 280 13.56 22.77 -26.60
CA VAL A 280 14.70 23.70 -26.67
C VAL A 280 15.47 23.74 -25.35
N LEU A 281 14.78 23.66 -24.21
CA LEU A 281 15.45 23.53 -22.91
C LEU A 281 16.26 22.22 -22.85
N THR A 282 15.70 21.09 -23.27
CA THR A 282 16.41 19.79 -23.30
C THR A 282 17.65 19.85 -24.18
N SER A 283 17.56 20.46 -25.37
CA SER A 283 18.72 20.56 -26.27
C SER A 283 19.79 21.47 -25.69
N THR A 284 19.43 22.60 -25.08
CA THR A 284 20.37 23.54 -24.44
C THR A 284 21.03 22.97 -23.18
N LEU A 285 20.37 22.10 -22.42
CA LEU A 285 20.96 21.38 -21.29
C LEU A 285 22.13 20.47 -21.70
N LYS A 286 22.17 20.05 -22.96
CA LYS A 286 23.25 19.24 -23.55
C LYS A 286 24.33 20.07 -24.22
N THR A 287 24.20 21.40 -24.23
CA THR A 287 25.22 22.33 -24.75
C THR A 287 26.17 22.79 -23.66
N ASP A 288 27.09 23.69 -23.97
CA ASP A 288 27.91 24.35 -22.96
C ASP A 288 27.10 25.36 -22.12
N LYS A 289 27.65 25.69 -20.94
CA LYS A 289 27.06 26.67 -20.01
C LYS A 289 26.72 28.00 -20.67
N SER A 290 27.56 28.56 -21.55
CA SER A 290 27.32 29.89 -22.15
C SER A 290 26.06 29.90 -23.01
N ASN A 291 25.84 28.85 -23.81
CA ASN A 291 24.64 28.71 -24.61
C ASN A 291 23.38 28.54 -23.75
N PHE A 292 23.47 27.74 -22.68
CA PHE A 292 22.39 27.60 -21.70
C PHE A 292 22.08 28.94 -21.03
N GLU A 293 23.08 29.66 -20.53
CA GLU A 293 22.91 30.98 -19.89
C GLU A 293 22.19 31.98 -20.80
N LYS A 294 22.60 32.04 -22.07
CA LYS A 294 21.97 32.90 -23.07
C LYS A 294 20.49 32.55 -23.23
N TYR A 295 20.18 31.26 -23.38
CA TYR A 295 18.80 30.80 -23.49
C TYR A 295 17.96 31.18 -22.27
N ILE A 296 18.48 30.98 -21.05
CA ILE A 296 17.78 31.32 -19.80
C ILE A 296 17.51 32.83 -19.71
N LYS A 297 18.48 33.68 -20.06
CA LYS A 297 18.33 35.15 -20.05
C LYS A 297 17.28 35.62 -21.06
N GLU A 298 17.26 35.03 -22.25
CA GLU A 298 16.30 35.37 -23.31
C GLU A 298 14.88 34.83 -23.02
N ASN A 299 14.76 33.77 -22.21
CA ASN A 299 13.50 33.04 -21.99
C ASN A 299 13.06 32.98 -20.51
N ASP A 300 13.51 33.88 -19.64
CA ASP A 300 13.18 33.89 -18.21
C ASP A 300 11.65 33.82 -17.94
N SER A 301 10.86 34.52 -18.77
CA SER A 301 9.40 34.49 -18.67
C SER A 301 8.78 33.11 -18.92
N VAL A 302 9.43 32.27 -19.74
CA VAL A 302 8.99 30.90 -20.02
C VAL A 302 9.28 30.01 -18.82
N LEU A 303 10.47 30.13 -18.23
CA LEU A 303 10.89 29.32 -17.08
C LEU A 303 10.06 29.59 -15.83
N LYS A 304 9.70 30.87 -15.61
CA LYS A 304 8.74 31.25 -14.58
C LYS A 304 7.38 30.56 -14.75
N LYS A 305 6.95 30.30 -16.00
CA LYS A 305 5.73 29.54 -16.30
C LYS A 305 5.92 28.03 -16.15
N LEU A 306 7.13 27.51 -16.39
CA LEU A 306 7.43 26.08 -16.20
C LEU A 306 7.43 25.69 -14.71
N LYS A 307 7.84 26.59 -13.82
CA LYS A 307 7.93 26.34 -12.37
C LYS A 307 6.58 25.89 -11.81
N SER A 308 6.49 24.63 -11.39
CA SER A 308 5.27 24.06 -10.82
C SER A 308 5.60 23.09 -9.68
N LYS A 309 4.58 22.63 -8.94
CA LYS A 309 4.78 21.61 -7.88
C LYS A 309 5.33 20.27 -8.39
N LYS A 310 5.32 20.03 -9.70
CA LYS A 310 5.87 18.82 -10.32
C LYS A 310 6.93 19.06 -11.39
N PHE A 311 7.34 20.31 -11.58
CA PHE A 311 8.43 20.65 -12.49
C PHE A 311 9.38 21.58 -11.76
N ASP A 312 10.62 21.13 -11.64
CA ASP A 312 11.72 21.88 -11.07
C ASP A 312 12.89 21.81 -12.06
N ILE A 313 13.44 22.96 -12.42
CA ILE A 313 14.45 23.07 -13.48
C ILE A 313 15.75 22.33 -13.10
N LEU A 314 16.14 22.33 -11.82
CA LEU A 314 17.31 21.61 -11.34
C LEU A 314 17.11 20.10 -11.47
N ILE A 315 15.99 19.57 -10.95
CA ILE A 315 15.65 18.15 -11.08
C ILE A 315 15.58 17.75 -12.57
N TYR A 316 14.93 18.57 -13.40
CA TYR A 316 14.81 18.32 -14.84
C TYR A 316 16.17 18.32 -15.55
N ALA A 317 17.07 19.26 -15.21
CA ALA A 317 18.42 19.32 -15.76
C ALA A 317 19.23 18.06 -15.44
N LEU A 318 19.15 17.59 -14.19
CA LEU A 318 19.83 16.38 -13.73
C LEU A 318 19.36 15.13 -14.49
N GLU A 319 18.04 14.99 -14.68
CA GLU A 319 17.45 13.85 -15.40
C GLU A 319 17.79 13.84 -16.90
N ASN A 320 18.15 15.00 -17.47
CA ASN A 320 18.50 15.15 -18.88
C ASN A 320 20.01 15.25 -19.12
N GLY A 321 20.83 14.89 -18.12
CA GLY A 321 22.28 14.80 -18.26
C GLY A 321 22.97 16.15 -18.43
N ALA A 322 22.45 17.21 -17.80
CA ALA A 322 23.12 18.50 -17.78
C ALA A 322 24.54 18.40 -17.22
N SER A 323 25.46 19.19 -17.78
CA SER A 323 26.83 19.26 -17.27
C SER A 323 26.86 19.84 -15.85
N LYS A 324 27.92 19.54 -15.11
CA LYS A 324 28.13 20.06 -13.75
C LYS A 324 28.04 21.59 -13.70
N GLU A 325 28.64 22.28 -14.67
CA GLU A 325 28.66 23.75 -14.74
C GLU A 325 27.26 24.34 -14.97
N ILE A 326 26.41 23.66 -15.74
CA ILE A 326 25.00 24.04 -15.92
C ILE A 326 24.22 23.84 -14.63
N VAL A 327 24.44 22.73 -13.93
CA VAL A 327 23.80 22.44 -12.64
C VAL A 327 24.20 23.47 -11.59
N GLU A 328 25.49 23.80 -11.48
CA GLU A 328 25.99 24.87 -10.61
C GLU A 328 25.35 26.23 -10.94
N TYR A 329 25.26 26.57 -12.23
CA TYR A 329 24.61 27.80 -12.67
C TYR A 329 23.14 27.85 -12.24
N ILE A 330 22.38 26.76 -12.41
CA ILE A 330 20.99 26.68 -11.98
C ILE A 330 20.88 26.89 -10.47
N ILE A 331 21.71 26.22 -9.67
CA ILE A 331 21.68 26.34 -8.19
C ILE A 331 21.96 27.78 -7.75
N GLN A 332 22.97 28.43 -8.35
CA GLN A 332 23.38 29.80 -8.01
C GLN A 332 22.33 30.85 -8.38
N ASN A 333 21.63 30.69 -9.51
CA ASN A 333 20.72 31.71 -10.03
C ASN A 333 19.26 31.56 -9.57
N TYR A 334 18.81 30.36 -9.17
CA TYR A 334 17.41 30.11 -8.79
C TYR A 334 17.12 30.17 -7.29
N SER A 335 18.08 30.62 -6.47
CA SER A 335 17.90 30.92 -5.03
C SER A 335 17.24 29.80 -4.22
N TYR A 336 17.71 28.56 -4.40
CA TYR A 336 17.24 27.42 -3.61
C TYR A 336 17.60 27.61 -2.13
N LYS A 337 16.61 27.48 -1.23
CA LYS A 337 16.85 27.60 0.23
C LYS A 337 17.80 26.52 0.74
N ASN A 338 17.64 25.31 0.21
CA ASN A 338 18.51 24.16 0.39
C ASN A 338 18.22 23.17 -0.75
N LEU A 339 19.03 22.11 -0.84
CA LEU A 339 18.86 21.02 -1.82
C LEU A 339 18.10 19.81 -1.24
N ASN A 340 17.46 20.01 -0.09
CA ASN A 340 16.67 19.03 0.65
C ASN A 340 15.19 19.29 0.37
N TYR A 341 14.80 19.15 -0.89
CA TYR A 341 13.44 19.23 -1.37
C TYR A 341 13.25 18.21 -2.49
N GLY A 342 12.01 17.93 -2.89
CA GLY A 342 11.78 17.10 -4.06
C GLY A 342 10.36 17.18 -4.59
N ILE A 343 10.19 16.67 -5.80
CA ILE A 343 8.87 16.54 -6.43
C ILE A 343 8.16 15.34 -5.83
N LYS A 344 6.97 15.55 -5.26
CA LYS A 344 6.17 14.45 -4.71
C LYS A 344 5.65 13.55 -5.82
N MET A 345 6.18 12.34 -5.87
CA MET A 345 5.80 11.26 -6.78
C MET A 345 4.78 10.33 -6.12
N ASN A 346 3.85 9.80 -6.90
CA ASN A 346 3.02 8.68 -6.46
C ASN A 346 3.68 7.40 -6.98
N VAL A 347 3.84 6.39 -6.13
CA VAL A 347 4.26 5.06 -6.58
C VAL A 347 3.22 4.55 -7.57
N LYS A 348 3.70 4.00 -8.70
CA LYS A 348 2.83 3.46 -9.75
C LYS A 348 1.88 2.42 -9.15
N ASP A 349 0.62 2.43 -9.59
CA ASP A 349 -0.42 1.51 -9.08
C ASP A 349 0.02 0.04 -9.20
N GLU A 350 0.83 -0.30 -10.21
CA GLU A 350 1.40 -1.64 -10.43
C GLU A 350 2.35 -2.08 -9.32
N ALA A 351 3.34 -1.24 -8.94
CA ALA A 351 4.26 -1.53 -7.85
C ALA A 351 3.53 -1.64 -6.50
N CYS A 352 2.50 -0.79 -6.28
CA CYS A 352 1.64 -0.90 -5.11
C CYS A 352 0.81 -2.19 -5.11
N ALA A 353 0.22 -2.57 -6.24
CA ALA A 353 -0.56 -3.80 -6.37
C ALA A 353 0.32 -5.04 -6.15
N GLU A 354 1.56 -5.00 -6.63
CA GLU A 354 2.53 -6.05 -6.41
C GLU A 354 2.87 -6.20 -4.92
N PHE A 355 3.12 -5.09 -4.22
CA PHE A 355 3.34 -5.07 -2.78
C PHE A 355 2.16 -5.66 -1.98
N LEU A 356 0.92 -5.31 -2.35
CA LEU A 356 -0.27 -5.86 -1.70
C LEU A 356 -0.37 -7.39 -1.87
N LYS A 357 -0.14 -7.90 -3.09
CA LYS A 357 -0.15 -9.36 -3.36
C LYS A 357 0.89 -10.11 -2.54
N VAL A 358 2.05 -9.50 -2.36
CA VAL A 358 3.13 -10.03 -1.55
C VAL A 358 2.72 -10.16 -0.09
N SER A 359 2.20 -9.07 0.46
CA SER A 359 1.74 -9.01 1.85
C SER A 359 0.62 -10.03 2.09
N GLU A 360 -0.29 -10.19 1.14
CA GLU A 360 -1.36 -11.19 1.20
C GLU A 360 -0.80 -12.62 1.23
N ARG A 361 0.11 -12.96 0.30
CA ARG A 361 0.78 -14.27 0.28
C ARG A 361 1.57 -14.57 1.55
N TYR A 362 2.23 -13.56 2.10
CA TYR A 362 2.92 -13.70 3.38
C TYR A 362 1.94 -14.04 4.52
N ASN A 363 0.84 -13.30 4.60
CA ASN A 363 -0.18 -13.54 5.62
C ASN A 363 -0.84 -14.91 5.45
N GLU A 364 -1.05 -15.38 4.22
CA GLU A 364 -1.50 -16.74 3.94
C GLU A 364 -0.50 -17.79 4.42
N TYR A 365 0.79 -17.58 4.13
CA TYR A 365 1.86 -18.47 4.58
C TYR A 365 1.94 -18.53 6.11
N ILE A 366 1.85 -17.40 6.82
CA ILE A 366 1.81 -17.36 8.30
C ILE A 366 0.57 -18.08 8.84
N LYS A 367 -0.59 -17.97 8.19
CA LYS A 367 -1.78 -18.74 8.58
C LYS A 367 -1.57 -20.24 8.40
N MET A 368 -0.96 -20.66 7.30
CA MET A 368 -0.63 -22.07 7.06
C MET A 368 0.36 -22.61 8.10
N PHE A 369 1.36 -21.79 8.46
CA PHE A 369 2.35 -22.09 9.47
C PHE A 369 1.71 -22.36 10.84
N ASN A 370 0.80 -21.49 11.27
CA ASN A 370 0.12 -21.61 12.57
C ASN A 370 -0.83 -22.82 12.67
N ASN A 371 -1.34 -23.33 11.55
CA ASN A 371 -2.33 -24.41 11.53
C ASN A 371 -1.71 -25.82 11.61
N ASN A 372 -0.39 -25.97 11.60
CA ASN A 372 0.29 -27.26 11.43
C ASN A 372 1.12 -27.67 12.66
N GLU A 373 0.57 -27.44 13.86
CA GLU A 373 1.24 -27.60 15.16
C GLU A 373 1.83 -29.00 15.40
N ARG A 374 1.25 -30.06 14.81
CA ARG A 374 1.63 -31.46 15.11
C ARG A 374 3.03 -31.84 14.60
N THR A 375 3.47 -31.32 13.45
CA THR A 375 4.83 -31.59 12.92
C THR A 375 5.89 -30.74 13.64
N LEU A 376 5.49 -29.57 14.14
CA LEU A 376 6.35 -28.69 14.93
C LEU A 376 6.59 -29.24 16.35
N GLU A 377 5.71 -30.07 16.88
CA GLU A 377 5.76 -30.54 18.26
C GLU A 377 7.06 -31.31 18.60
N ASN A 378 7.48 -32.28 17.78
CA ASN A 378 8.72 -33.03 18.01
C ASN A 378 9.97 -32.13 17.94
N LEU A 379 10.00 -31.23 16.94
CA LEU A 379 11.06 -30.25 16.76
C LEU A 379 11.08 -29.22 17.89
N LYS A 380 9.92 -28.84 18.43
CA LYS A 380 9.77 -27.91 19.54
C LYS A 380 10.31 -28.51 20.84
N TYR A 381 10.10 -29.81 21.06
CA TYR A 381 10.65 -30.55 22.20
C TYR A 381 12.18 -30.71 22.12
N HIS A 382 12.71 -31.06 20.95
CA HIS A 382 14.16 -31.22 20.76
C HIS A 382 14.93 -29.91 20.99
N TYR A 383 14.30 -28.76 20.69
CA TYR A 383 14.92 -27.44 20.77
C TYR A 383 14.23 -26.53 21.80
N GLU A 384 13.72 -27.06 22.92
CA GLU A 384 12.94 -26.29 23.91
C GLU A 384 13.61 -25.00 24.42
N ASN A 385 14.94 -24.98 24.49
CA ASN A 385 15.72 -23.80 24.88
C ASN A 385 15.80 -22.70 23.80
N LEU A 386 15.40 -22.99 22.56
CA LEU A 386 15.32 -22.04 21.45
C LEU A 386 13.91 -21.41 21.30
N ASN A 387 12.98 -21.71 22.21
CA ASN A 387 11.61 -21.15 22.25
C ASN A 387 11.57 -19.66 22.66
N GLU A 388 12.45 -18.81 22.14
CA GLU A 388 12.08 -17.40 21.96
C GLU A 388 10.80 -17.41 21.10
N GLN A 389 9.66 -17.04 21.70
CA GLN A 389 8.33 -17.18 21.13
C GLN A 389 8.31 -16.88 19.63
N LEU A 390 8.15 -17.92 18.80
CA LEU A 390 7.90 -17.81 17.36
C LEU A 390 6.50 -17.22 17.06
N SER A 391 5.97 -16.36 17.93
CA SER A 391 4.77 -15.60 17.66
C SER A 391 5.11 -14.54 16.62
N VAL A 392 5.07 -14.94 15.35
CA VAL A 392 5.03 -13.98 14.26
C VAL A 392 3.65 -13.34 14.32
N GLU A 393 3.54 -12.20 15.01
CA GLU A 393 2.32 -11.41 14.88
C GLU A 393 2.13 -11.12 13.38
N PRO A 394 0.96 -11.40 12.80
CA PRO A 394 0.68 -11.06 11.42
C PRO A 394 0.89 -9.56 11.29
N ASN A 395 2.01 -9.21 10.64
CA ASN A 395 2.45 -7.85 10.50
C ASN A 395 1.26 -7.08 9.93
N ARG A 396 0.75 -6.11 10.69
CA ARG A 396 -0.29 -5.21 10.19
C ARG A 396 0.41 -4.36 9.13
N PHE A 397 0.54 -4.88 7.92
CA PHE A 397 0.58 -4.11 6.70
C PHE A 397 -0.77 -3.37 6.68
N LYS A 398 -0.89 -2.34 7.52
CA LYS A 398 -2.04 -1.44 7.54
C LYS A 398 -2.16 -1.00 6.10
N LYS A 399 -3.37 -1.07 5.56
CA LYS A 399 -3.74 -0.57 4.24
C LYS A 399 -3.28 0.89 4.15
N GLN A 400 -2.02 1.09 3.77
CA GLN A 400 -1.40 2.41 3.82
C GLN A 400 -2.04 3.24 2.72
N SER A 401 -2.36 4.49 3.07
CA SER A 401 -2.62 5.54 2.10
C SER A 401 -1.54 5.52 1.03
N LYS A 402 -1.92 5.64 -0.25
CA LYS A 402 -1.07 5.75 -1.44
C LYS A 402 0.40 6.06 -1.12
N PHE A 403 1.30 5.12 -1.42
CA PHE A 403 2.74 5.33 -1.26
C PHE A 403 3.18 6.51 -2.14
N THR A 404 3.82 7.50 -1.50
CA THR A 404 4.39 8.66 -2.18
C THR A 404 5.81 8.88 -1.70
N TYR A 405 6.68 9.39 -2.57
CA TYR A 405 8.07 9.73 -2.25
C TYR A 405 8.46 11.06 -2.90
N HIS A 406 9.54 11.68 -2.47
CA HIS A 406 10.07 12.89 -3.07
C HIS A 406 11.26 12.56 -3.96
N LYS A 407 11.13 12.89 -5.24
CA LYS A 407 12.23 12.90 -6.19
C LYS A 407 13.07 14.15 -5.93
N THR A 408 14.18 14.00 -5.20
CA THR A 408 15.09 15.09 -4.83
C THR A 408 16.14 15.35 -5.92
N PRO A 409 16.85 16.49 -5.92
CA PRO A 409 18.01 16.69 -6.79
C PRO A 409 19.02 15.53 -6.69
N LEU A 410 19.37 15.11 -5.46
CA LEU A 410 20.31 14.01 -5.24
C LEU A 410 19.77 12.68 -5.82
N PHE A 411 18.49 12.37 -5.62
CA PHE A 411 17.85 11.20 -6.25
C PHE A 411 18.01 11.24 -7.77
N SER A 412 17.75 12.39 -8.40
CA SER A 412 17.82 12.51 -9.86
C SER A 412 19.24 12.36 -10.39
N ALA A 413 20.26 12.88 -9.70
CA ALA A 413 21.66 12.66 -10.05
C ALA A 413 22.05 11.18 -9.95
N LEU A 414 21.69 10.52 -8.85
CA LEU A 414 22.05 9.11 -8.59
C LEU A 414 21.28 8.12 -9.46
N SER A 415 20.05 8.45 -9.86
CA SER A 415 19.29 7.63 -10.83
C SER A 415 19.94 7.59 -12.22
N LYS A 416 20.88 8.50 -12.49
CA LYS A 416 21.69 8.56 -13.71
C LYS A 416 23.15 8.15 -13.49
N ASN A 417 23.49 7.57 -12.33
CA ASN A 417 24.86 7.26 -11.93
C ASN A 417 25.84 8.44 -12.07
N ASN A 418 25.36 9.68 -11.96
CA ASN A 418 26.21 10.85 -12.06
C ASN A 418 26.80 11.17 -10.67
N PHE A 419 27.77 10.36 -10.26
CA PHE A 419 28.39 10.43 -8.93
C PHE A 419 29.14 11.75 -8.70
N GLU A 420 29.76 12.34 -9.74
CA GLU A 420 30.42 13.64 -9.62
C GLU A 420 29.44 14.74 -9.22
N ILE A 421 28.27 14.77 -9.87
CA ILE A 421 27.20 15.70 -9.47
C ILE A 421 26.60 15.31 -8.13
N GLY A 422 26.51 14.02 -7.82
CA GLY A 422 26.12 13.52 -6.49
C GLY A 422 26.99 14.11 -5.37
N ASP A 423 28.31 14.04 -5.52
CA ASP A 423 29.30 14.58 -4.57
C ASP A 423 29.11 16.08 -4.41
N MET A 424 29.04 16.80 -5.54
CA MET A 424 28.79 18.24 -5.54
C MET A 424 27.50 18.63 -4.80
N LEU A 425 26.40 17.89 -5.02
CA LEU A 425 25.13 18.16 -4.35
C LEU A 425 25.23 17.89 -2.84
N ILE A 426 25.92 16.82 -2.43
CA ILE A 426 26.18 16.50 -1.01
C ILE A 426 27.04 17.59 -0.35
N ASP A 427 28.09 18.05 -1.02
CA ASP A 427 28.95 19.16 -0.56
C ASP A 427 28.16 20.48 -0.41
N MET A 428 27.15 20.69 -1.26
CA MET A 428 26.21 21.79 -1.17
C MET A 428 25.07 21.56 -0.15
N GLY A 429 25.12 20.46 0.62
CA GLY A 429 24.22 20.18 1.74
C GLY A 429 23.00 19.32 1.40
N SER A 430 22.95 18.64 0.26
CA SER A 430 21.98 17.56 0.03
C SER A 430 22.17 16.43 1.04
N ASN A 431 21.07 16.00 1.66
CA ASN A 431 21.03 14.93 2.64
C ASN A 431 20.54 13.64 1.98
N ILE A 432 21.39 12.61 1.97
CA ILE A 432 21.06 11.28 1.44
C ILE A 432 19.91 10.59 2.20
N ASN A 433 19.66 11.02 3.45
CA ASN A 433 18.62 10.52 4.35
C ASN A 433 17.44 11.51 4.48
N TYR A 434 17.22 12.34 3.45
CA TYR A 434 16.18 13.38 3.49
C TYR A 434 14.79 12.80 3.79
N ASN A 435 14.05 13.45 4.69
CA ASN A 435 12.65 13.12 5.05
C ASN A 435 12.37 11.66 5.49
N ASN A 436 13.38 10.95 6.02
CA ASN A 436 13.29 9.51 6.32
C ASN A 436 12.86 8.67 5.09
N GLU A 437 13.10 9.19 3.90
CA GLU A 437 12.78 8.53 2.65
C GLU A 437 13.93 7.62 2.24
N ASP A 438 13.61 6.35 1.96
CA ASP A 438 14.62 5.38 1.55
C ASP A 438 14.95 5.54 0.06
N ILE A 439 15.96 6.37 -0.23
CA ILE A 439 16.43 6.65 -1.58
C ILE A 439 16.75 5.37 -2.37
N ILE A 440 17.29 4.34 -1.72
CA ILE A 440 17.60 3.05 -2.34
C ILE A 440 16.31 2.38 -2.82
N TYR A 441 15.29 2.36 -1.96
CA TYR A 441 14.01 1.73 -2.29
C TYR A 441 13.29 2.46 -3.43
N TYR A 442 13.35 3.79 -3.48
CA TYR A 442 12.73 4.55 -4.56
C TYR A 442 13.47 4.41 -5.88
N LEU A 443 14.81 4.36 -5.86
CA LEU A 443 15.58 4.04 -7.06
C LEU A 443 15.20 2.65 -7.58
N TYR A 444 14.96 1.68 -6.69
CA TYR A 444 14.52 0.34 -7.07
C TYR A 444 13.13 0.37 -7.72
N ILE A 445 12.14 1.05 -7.12
CA ILE A 445 10.78 1.18 -7.68
C ILE A 445 10.78 1.85 -9.07
N GLU A 446 11.68 2.80 -9.30
CA GLU A 446 11.80 3.48 -10.59
C GLU A 446 12.70 2.73 -11.59
N ASN A 447 13.15 1.51 -11.27
CA ASN A 447 14.09 0.72 -12.09
C ASN A 447 15.40 1.48 -12.40
N ALA A 448 15.84 2.34 -11.48
CA ALA A 448 17.06 3.13 -11.60
C ALA A 448 18.17 2.67 -10.62
N LEU A 449 17.85 1.79 -9.67
CA LEU A 449 18.85 1.20 -8.78
C LEU A 449 19.72 0.22 -9.55
N ASN A 450 21.02 0.32 -9.36
CA ASN A 450 22.03 -0.62 -9.81
C ASN A 450 23.13 -0.76 -8.75
N SER A 451 24.09 -1.63 -9.01
CA SER A 451 25.13 -1.97 -8.05
C SER A 451 26.10 -0.82 -7.77
N GLU A 452 26.36 0.04 -8.76
CA GLU A 452 27.25 1.19 -8.62
C GLU A 452 26.61 2.25 -7.73
N ASN A 453 25.37 2.66 -8.04
CA ASN A 453 24.71 3.69 -7.24
C ASN A 453 24.31 3.19 -5.84
N LEU A 454 24.01 1.90 -5.67
CA LEU A 454 23.83 1.31 -4.35
C LEU A 454 25.11 1.41 -3.51
N LYS A 455 26.27 1.02 -4.06
CA LYS A 455 27.57 1.13 -3.37
C LYS A 455 27.89 2.59 -3.03
N TYR A 456 27.67 3.49 -3.99
CA TYR A 456 27.85 4.91 -3.78
C TYR A 456 27.00 5.39 -2.60
N ILE A 457 25.69 5.14 -2.60
CA ILE A 457 24.77 5.60 -1.55
C ILE A 457 25.21 5.12 -0.18
N LEU A 458 25.53 3.83 -0.07
CA LEU A 458 25.97 3.22 1.19
C LEU A 458 27.27 3.84 1.71
N ASN A 459 28.20 4.21 0.82
CA ASN A 459 29.47 4.84 1.21
C ASN A 459 29.37 6.33 1.54
N HIS A 460 28.22 6.99 1.29
CA HIS A 460 28.02 8.43 1.47
C HIS A 460 27.08 8.78 2.64
N GLY A 461 27.19 8.05 3.74
CA GLY A 461 26.48 8.37 4.98
C GLY A 461 25.00 7.98 4.99
N TYR A 462 24.60 7.02 4.14
CA TYR A 462 23.27 6.42 4.23
C TYR A 462 23.04 5.81 5.62
N THR A 463 21.98 6.27 6.28
CA THR A 463 21.54 5.75 7.57
C THR A 463 20.45 4.73 7.31
N VAL A 464 20.75 3.48 7.65
CA VAL A 464 19.80 2.38 7.55
C VAL A 464 18.57 2.72 8.41
N PRO A 465 17.36 2.79 7.82
CA PRO A 465 16.14 3.03 8.57
C PRO A 465 16.01 2.01 9.72
N LYS A 466 15.40 2.43 10.83
CA LYS A 466 15.14 1.48 11.94
C LYS A 466 14.30 0.31 11.41
N TRP A 467 14.82 -0.90 11.59
CA TRP A 467 14.30 -2.17 11.09
C TRP A 467 12.79 -2.42 11.33
N GLU A 468 12.20 -1.71 12.29
CA GLU A 468 10.79 -1.84 12.69
C GLU A 468 9.80 -1.51 11.57
N GLU A 469 10.21 -0.72 10.57
CA GLU A 469 9.45 -0.53 9.34
C GLU A 469 9.97 -1.47 8.25
N ASN A 470 9.63 -2.76 8.38
CA ASN A 470 9.80 -3.86 7.41
C ASN A 470 10.55 -3.44 6.15
N ASP A 471 11.83 -3.81 6.04
CA ASP A 471 12.68 -3.36 4.95
C ASP A 471 12.21 -3.92 3.60
N ASN A 472 11.23 -3.23 3.00
CA ASN A 472 10.52 -3.66 1.81
C ASN A 472 11.50 -3.92 0.67
N LYS A 473 12.63 -3.22 0.63
CA LYS A 473 13.67 -3.44 -0.38
C LYS A 473 14.26 -4.84 -0.31
N ILE A 474 14.61 -5.37 0.88
CA ILE A 474 15.14 -6.73 1.04
C ILE A 474 14.12 -7.74 0.52
N TYR A 475 12.86 -7.55 0.93
CA TYR A 475 11.77 -8.38 0.45
C TYR A 475 11.69 -8.39 -1.09
N HIS A 476 11.69 -7.20 -1.71
CA HIS A 476 11.59 -7.07 -3.16
C HIS A 476 12.81 -7.65 -3.88
N TRP A 477 14.02 -7.49 -3.34
CA TRP A 477 15.23 -8.08 -3.91
C TRP A 477 15.23 -9.60 -3.83
N ILE A 478 14.74 -10.18 -2.74
CA ILE A 478 14.53 -11.63 -2.62
C ILE A 478 13.51 -12.09 -3.68
N LYS A 479 12.40 -11.38 -3.85
CA LYS A 479 11.38 -11.77 -4.84
C LYS A 479 11.89 -11.68 -6.28
N SER A 480 12.57 -10.60 -6.62
CA SER A 480 13.02 -10.29 -7.98
C SER A 480 14.39 -10.90 -8.30
N PHE A 481 14.93 -11.75 -7.42
CA PHE A 481 16.24 -12.40 -7.60
C PHE A 481 17.39 -11.40 -7.78
N HIS A 482 17.31 -10.22 -7.16
CA HIS A 482 18.41 -9.24 -7.14
C HIS A 482 19.40 -9.54 -6.01
N HIS A 483 20.05 -10.70 -6.09
CA HIS A 483 20.97 -11.18 -5.05
C HIS A 483 22.15 -10.24 -4.84
N GLU A 484 22.59 -9.56 -5.90
CA GLU A 484 23.69 -8.61 -5.84
C GLU A 484 23.37 -7.42 -4.91
N TYR A 485 22.15 -6.87 -5.00
CA TYR A 485 21.73 -5.76 -4.14
C TYR A 485 21.68 -6.19 -2.68
N LEU A 486 21.14 -7.39 -2.43
CA LEU A 486 21.12 -7.99 -1.11
C LEU A 486 22.53 -8.18 -0.55
N LEU A 487 23.46 -8.71 -1.36
CA LEU A 487 24.84 -8.93 -0.96
C LEU A 487 25.56 -7.61 -0.62
N ILE A 488 25.48 -6.61 -1.51
CA ILE A 488 26.10 -5.29 -1.31
C ILE A 488 25.58 -4.65 -0.02
N TYR A 489 24.26 -4.64 0.15
CA TYR A 489 23.61 -4.03 1.31
C TYR A 489 23.96 -4.73 2.62
N LEU A 490 23.88 -6.06 2.68
CA LEU A 490 24.24 -6.83 3.87
C LEU A 490 25.74 -6.71 4.20
N THR A 491 26.62 -6.66 3.19
CA THR A 491 28.06 -6.45 3.43
C THR A 491 28.31 -5.11 4.08
N HIS A 492 27.66 -4.05 3.60
CA HIS A 492 27.77 -2.72 4.20
C HIS A 492 27.26 -2.71 5.64
N LEU A 493 26.14 -3.38 5.92
CA LEU A 493 25.63 -3.51 7.28
C LEU A 493 26.62 -4.21 8.22
N GLN A 494 27.34 -5.22 7.73
CA GLN A 494 28.39 -5.87 8.52
C GLN A 494 29.54 -4.92 8.80
N SER A 495 30.05 -4.20 7.81
CA SER A 495 31.19 -3.30 7.96
C SER A 495 30.90 -2.15 8.93
N VAL A 496 29.72 -1.54 8.84
CA VAL A 496 29.27 -0.49 9.76
C VAL A 496 29.09 -1.05 11.18
N SER A 497 28.62 -2.29 11.32
CA SER A 497 28.47 -2.93 12.64
C SER A 497 29.79 -3.38 13.27
N GLY A 498 30.78 -3.78 12.46
CA GLY A 498 32.06 -4.34 12.90
C GLY A 498 33.06 -3.29 13.40
N ASN A 499 33.00 -2.07 12.86
CA ASN A 499 33.83 -0.95 13.34
C ASN A 499 33.38 -0.37 14.69
N VAL A 500 32.31 -0.93 15.28
CA VAL A 500 31.89 -0.63 16.65
C VAL A 500 32.47 -1.70 17.61
N GLN A 501 33.79 -1.93 17.55
CA GLN A 501 34.51 -2.56 18.66
C GLN A 501 34.55 -1.58 19.84
N GLY A 502 33.50 -1.63 20.66
CA GLY A 502 33.40 -0.87 21.91
C GLY A 502 32.07 -0.14 22.10
N ASN A 503 30.99 -0.89 22.36
CA ASN A 503 29.86 -0.56 23.25
C ASN A 503 29.11 0.80 23.16
N THR A 504 29.37 1.73 22.24
CA THR A 504 28.99 3.14 22.55
C THR A 504 27.94 3.81 21.66
N ILE A 505 27.55 3.30 20.48
CA ILE A 505 26.64 4.10 19.62
C ILE A 505 25.38 3.38 19.09
N ILE A 506 25.35 2.04 18.98
CA ILE A 506 24.12 1.33 18.52
C ILE A 506 23.24 0.82 19.69
N SER A 507 23.73 0.92 20.93
CA SER A 507 22.88 1.01 22.12
C SER A 507 23.29 2.25 22.91
N GLY A 508 22.38 3.21 23.09
CA GLY A 508 22.68 4.47 23.79
C GLY A 508 23.32 4.27 25.17
N ARG A 509 24.54 4.82 25.33
CA ARG A 509 25.26 5.28 26.54
C ARG A 509 25.08 4.50 27.87
N LEU A 510 26.11 3.73 28.25
CA LEU A 510 26.99 3.87 29.45
C LEU A 510 27.52 2.52 30.00
N TYR A 511 28.85 2.39 29.87
CA TYR A 511 29.93 1.75 30.65
C TYR A 511 29.79 0.51 31.59
N THR A 512 30.76 -0.40 31.34
CA THR A 512 31.59 -1.33 32.16
C THR A 512 31.01 -2.37 33.14
N PRO A 513 31.53 -3.62 33.12
CA PRO A 513 31.08 -4.72 33.98
C PRO A 513 31.78 -4.71 35.34
N VAL A 514 30.99 -4.77 36.42
CA VAL A 514 31.45 -5.17 37.77
C VAL A 514 31.17 -6.67 37.95
N SER A 515 32.12 -7.40 38.49
CA SER A 515 32.09 -8.87 38.66
C SER A 515 30.90 -9.36 39.49
N SER A 516 30.40 -10.53 39.12
CA SER A 516 29.19 -11.21 39.64
C SER A 516 29.14 -11.45 41.16
N SER A 517 30.26 -11.33 41.89
CA SER A 517 30.30 -11.49 43.35
C SER A 517 29.74 -10.29 44.12
N GLU A 518 29.91 -9.07 43.60
CA GLU A 518 29.50 -7.83 44.28
C GLU A 518 27.99 -7.60 44.17
N ALA A 519 27.40 -8.03 43.05
CA ALA A 519 25.96 -7.97 42.80
C ALA A 519 25.17 -8.88 43.73
N LEU A 520 25.69 -10.07 44.04
CA LEU A 520 25.03 -11.03 44.94
C LEU A 520 25.09 -10.57 46.41
N LYS A 521 26.21 -9.97 46.84
CA LYS A 521 26.33 -9.33 48.17
C LYS A 521 25.35 -8.17 48.32
N THR A 522 25.23 -7.33 47.29
CA THR A 522 24.31 -6.18 47.30
C THR A 522 22.84 -6.62 47.33
N PHE A 523 22.50 -7.71 46.62
CA PHE A 523 21.15 -8.26 46.61
C PHE A 523 20.71 -8.85 47.97
N LEU A 524 21.62 -9.53 48.68
CA LEU A 524 21.34 -10.14 49.99
C LEU A 524 21.30 -9.11 51.13
N ILE A 525 22.09 -8.03 51.04
CA ILE A 525 22.05 -6.91 52.00
C ILE A 525 20.73 -6.14 51.88
N ASN A 526 20.22 -5.92 50.65
CA ASN A 526 18.99 -5.17 50.42
C ASN A 526 17.71 -5.91 50.83
N ARG A 527 17.70 -7.25 50.81
CA ARG A 527 16.55 -8.05 51.29
C ARG A 527 16.42 -8.06 52.81
N LYS A 528 17.50 -7.73 53.54
CA LYS A 528 17.48 -7.58 55.01
C LYS A 528 16.99 -6.21 55.46
N ILE A 529 17.09 -5.19 54.58
CA ILE A 529 16.64 -3.82 54.84
C ILE A 529 15.13 -3.66 54.55
N SER A 530 14.54 -4.45 53.65
CA SER A 530 13.12 -4.32 53.26
C SER A 530 12.10 -4.91 54.25
N LYS A 531 12.51 -5.32 55.46
CA LYS A 531 11.58 -5.75 56.53
C LYS A 531 11.35 -4.69 57.60
N ASP A 532 12.10 -3.59 57.59
CA ASP A 532 11.90 -2.49 58.52
C ASP A 532 11.68 -1.16 57.80
N LYS A 533 10.55 -0.53 58.15
CA LYS A 533 10.18 0.89 58.00
C LYS A 533 9.34 1.31 56.79
N ASN A 534 8.05 1.50 57.11
CA ASN A 534 7.32 2.74 56.83
C ASN A 534 8.14 3.98 57.24
N MET A 535 8.48 4.87 56.30
CA MET A 535 8.42 6.33 56.48
C MET A 535 8.77 7.08 55.19
N ASN A 536 8.01 8.14 54.93
CA ASN A 536 8.17 9.13 53.87
C ASN A 536 9.60 9.70 53.78
N VAL A 537 10.21 9.68 52.59
CA VAL A 537 11.08 10.76 52.09
C VAL A 537 10.96 10.85 50.55
N SER A 538 10.77 12.08 50.09
CA SER A 538 10.81 12.54 48.71
C SER A 538 12.24 12.49 48.11
N GLY A 539 12.34 12.01 46.87
CA GLY A 539 13.50 12.24 45.99
C GLY A 539 14.18 10.97 45.46
N SER A 540 13.94 10.65 44.18
CA SER A 540 14.95 10.22 43.19
C SER A 540 14.26 9.68 41.92
N GLU A 541 14.27 10.44 40.82
CA GLU A 541 13.76 10.05 39.49
C GLU A 541 14.74 9.14 38.70
N ASP A 542 15.94 8.82 39.22
CA ASP A 542 16.98 8.17 38.41
C ASP A 542 16.94 6.63 38.36
N LYS A 543 16.04 5.94 39.08
CA LYS A 543 16.04 4.46 39.12
C LYS A 543 14.99 3.77 38.23
N ILE A 544 13.95 4.49 37.77
CA ILE A 544 12.94 3.93 36.85
C ILE A 544 13.49 3.85 35.41
N SER A 545 14.42 4.74 35.04
CA SER A 545 14.98 4.81 33.68
C SER A 545 15.85 3.61 33.26
N VAL A 546 16.38 2.83 34.21
CA VAL A 546 17.26 1.69 33.92
C VAL A 546 16.47 0.41 33.62
N GLN A 547 15.33 0.20 34.29
CA GLN A 547 14.45 -0.95 34.00
C GLN A 547 13.72 -0.79 32.65
N GLU A 548 13.24 0.41 32.32
CA GLU A 548 12.61 0.67 31.01
C GLU A 548 13.58 0.53 29.82
N LYS A 549 14.85 0.93 30.00
CA LYS A 549 15.90 0.75 28.98
C LYS A 549 16.24 -0.73 28.71
N ASN A 550 16.25 -1.56 29.75
CA ASN A 550 16.54 -3.00 29.58
C ASN A 550 15.38 -3.77 28.93
N ILE A 551 14.14 -3.41 29.24
CA ILE A 551 12.95 -3.98 28.60
C ILE A 551 12.92 -3.63 27.10
N ASN A 552 13.22 -2.38 26.75
CA ASN A 552 13.25 -1.96 25.33
C ASN A 552 14.38 -2.62 24.52
N LYS A 553 15.53 -2.93 25.13
CA LYS A 553 16.65 -3.60 24.45
C LYS A 553 16.35 -5.06 24.10
N ASN A 554 15.74 -5.81 25.02
CA ASN A 554 15.36 -7.20 24.76
C ASN A 554 14.31 -7.29 23.66
N ASN A 555 13.33 -6.38 23.66
CA ASN A 555 12.31 -6.30 22.61
C ASN A 555 12.92 -5.98 21.24
N GLN A 556 13.91 -5.10 21.16
CA GLN A 556 14.57 -4.76 19.88
C GLN A 556 15.42 -5.91 19.32
N ASN A 557 16.11 -6.65 20.17
CA ASN A 557 16.85 -7.85 19.75
C ASN A 557 15.91 -8.95 19.24
N GLN A 558 14.79 -9.18 19.93
CA GLN A 558 13.75 -10.11 19.49
C GLN A 558 13.14 -9.67 18.15
N LEU A 559 12.83 -8.39 17.99
CA LEU A 559 12.27 -7.86 16.75
C LEU A 559 13.23 -8.01 15.55
N ASN A 560 14.53 -7.73 15.76
CA ASN A 560 15.54 -7.96 14.73
C ASN A 560 15.66 -9.43 14.32
N GLN A 561 15.53 -10.36 15.28
CA GLN A 561 15.50 -11.80 14.96
C GLN A 561 14.24 -12.21 14.19
N ILE A 562 13.08 -11.65 14.55
CA ILE A 562 11.81 -11.92 13.86
C ILE A 562 11.92 -11.47 12.40
N ILE A 563 12.40 -10.25 12.14
CA ILE A 563 12.52 -9.69 10.78
C ILE A 563 13.42 -10.57 9.89
N LYS A 564 14.55 -11.04 10.43
CA LYS A 564 15.46 -11.95 9.70
C LYS A 564 14.81 -13.27 9.33
N TYR A 565 14.03 -13.85 10.24
CA TYR A 565 13.28 -15.07 9.96
C TYR A 565 12.29 -14.90 8.80
N GLN A 566 11.63 -13.74 8.70
CA GLN A 566 10.72 -13.45 7.59
C GLN A 566 11.43 -13.52 6.24
N TYR A 567 12.69 -13.07 6.14
CA TYR A 567 13.45 -13.12 4.89
C TYR A 567 13.79 -14.55 4.44
N TYR A 568 14.05 -15.46 5.37
CA TYR A 568 14.19 -16.89 5.04
C TYR A 568 12.88 -17.47 4.54
N LEU A 569 11.77 -17.22 5.25
CA LEU A 569 10.43 -17.66 4.82
C LEU A 569 10.11 -17.17 3.40
N PHE A 570 10.41 -15.90 3.10
CA PHE A 570 10.22 -15.33 1.78
C PHE A 570 11.11 -15.98 0.74
N SER A 571 12.39 -16.19 1.06
CA SER A 571 13.34 -16.82 0.13
C SER A 571 12.91 -18.25 -0.22
N VAL A 572 12.44 -19.03 0.76
CA VAL A 572 11.84 -20.36 0.54
C VAL A 572 10.57 -20.26 -0.30
N ASN A 573 9.68 -19.32 0.01
CA ASN A 573 8.41 -19.19 -0.71
C ASN A 573 8.61 -18.86 -2.20
N TYR A 574 9.59 -18.03 -2.53
CA TYR A 574 9.94 -17.67 -3.91
C TYR A 574 10.97 -18.61 -4.56
N GLU A 575 11.40 -19.68 -3.86
CA GLU A 575 12.45 -20.60 -4.33
C GLU A 575 13.76 -19.87 -4.67
N ASN A 576 14.00 -18.73 -4.01
CA ASN A 576 15.22 -17.96 -4.12
C ASN A 576 16.26 -18.49 -3.11
N TYR A 577 16.83 -19.62 -3.47
CA TYR A 577 17.80 -20.34 -2.64
C TYR A 577 19.14 -19.61 -2.48
N ILE A 578 19.53 -18.78 -3.44
CA ILE A 578 20.72 -17.94 -3.34
C ILE A 578 20.58 -16.92 -2.19
N SER A 579 19.41 -16.29 -2.06
CA SER A 579 19.12 -15.39 -0.94
C SER A 579 19.21 -16.09 0.41
N ILE A 580 18.81 -17.37 0.50
CA ILE A 580 18.96 -18.17 1.72
C ILE A 580 20.44 -18.28 2.11
N ILE A 581 21.32 -18.61 1.16
CA ILE A 581 22.76 -18.76 1.43
C ILE A 581 23.38 -17.41 1.83
N ILE A 582 22.99 -16.32 1.18
CA ILE A 582 23.46 -14.97 1.52
C ILE A 582 23.03 -14.59 2.94
N LEU A 583 21.75 -14.76 3.27
CA LEU A 583 21.20 -14.47 4.60
C LEU A 583 21.86 -15.33 5.67
N TYR A 584 22.03 -16.63 5.41
CA TYR A 584 22.72 -17.58 6.31
C TYR A 584 24.14 -17.14 6.63
N ASN A 585 24.93 -16.83 5.61
CA ASN A 585 26.29 -16.35 5.81
C ASN A 585 26.34 -15.02 6.57
N PHE A 586 25.32 -14.18 6.42
CA PHE A 586 25.21 -12.93 7.16
C PHE A 586 24.91 -13.16 8.65
N ASP A 587 24.03 -14.10 8.97
CA ASP A 587 23.57 -14.37 10.34
C ASP A 587 24.54 -15.23 11.17
N CYS A 588 25.25 -16.17 10.55
CA CYS A 588 26.19 -17.07 11.24
C CYS A 588 27.34 -16.34 11.96
N ILE A 589 27.60 -15.08 11.62
CA ILE A 589 28.61 -14.27 12.31
C ILE A 589 28.18 -13.92 13.75
N LYS A 590 26.87 -13.91 14.04
CA LYS A 590 26.34 -13.30 15.29
C LYS A 590 25.45 -14.21 16.13
N SER A 591 25.01 -15.36 15.62
CA SER A 591 24.04 -16.22 16.30
C SER A 591 24.42 -17.70 16.27
N ASN A 592 23.76 -18.49 17.12
CA ASN A 592 23.87 -19.95 17.12
C ASN A 592 23.45 -20.49 15.74
N GLU A 593 24.41 -21.06 15.02
CA GLU A 593 24.28 -21.57 13.66
C GLU A 593 23.15 -22.61 13.54
N ASP A 594 23.05 -23.53 14.51
CA ASP A 594 22.01 -24.56 14.57
C ASP A 594 20.59 -23.96 14.69
N SER A 595 20.46 -22.83 15.38
CA SER A 595 19.17 -22.14 15.51
C SER A 595 18.68 -21.57 14.18
N ILE A 596 19.61 -21.02 13.37
CA ILE A 596 19.28 -20.51 12.03
C ILE A 596 18.88 -21.67 11.12
N LEU A 597 19.67 -22.75 11.10
CA LEU A 597 19.40 -23.91 10.26
C LEU A 597 18.09 -24.59 10.64
N TYR A 598 17.78 -24.65 11.94
CA TYR A 598 16.49 -25.15 12.43
C TYR A 598 15.31 -24.30 11.94
N LYS A 599 15.40 -22.97 12.07
CA LYS A 599 14.40 -22.04 11.56
C LYS A 599 14.23 -22.20 10.04
N LEU A 600 15.33 -22.29 9.30
CA LEU A 600 15.31 -22.49 7.86
C LEU A 600 14.68 -23.83 7.47
N PHE A 601 15.03 -24.91 8.17
CA PHE A 601 14.43 -26.22 7.96
C PHE A 601 12.92 -26.18 8.18
N ILE A 602 12.46 -25.55 9.26
CA ILE A 602 11.04 -25.31 9.51
C ILE A 602 10.40 -24.57 8.32
N ALA A 603 11.04 -23.54 7.77
CA ALA A 603 10.53 -22.79 6.62
C ALA A 603 10.26 -23.70 5.41
N PHE A 604 11.11 -24.72 5.19
CA PHE A 604 10.96 -25.72 4.14
C PHE A 604 9.95 -26.82 4.47
N ASN A 605 9.79 -27.18 5.75
CA ASN A 605 9.06 -28.36 6.20
C ASN A 605 7.53 -28.32 5.96
N PHE A 606 7.03 -27.24 5.36
CA PHE A 606 5.64 -27.12 4.92
C PHE A 606 5.45 -27.40 3.42
N ASN A 607 6.53 -27.72 2.69
CA ASN A 607 6.49 -28.00 1.27
C ASN A 607 7.62 -28.96 0.83
N ASP A 608 7.36 -30.27 0.93
CA ASP A 608 8.28 -31.34 0.53
C ASP A 608 8.89 -31.15 -0.86
N SER A 609 8.13 -30.59 -1.82
CA SER A 609 8.68 -30.39 -3.18
C SER A 609 9.70 -29.26 -3.21
N LYS A 610 9.50 -28.16 -2.47
CA LYS A 610 10.48 -27.07 -2.34
C LYS A 610 11.73 -27.50 -1.57
N TYR A 611 11.55 -28.29 -0.50
CA TYR A 611 12.68 -28.88 0.21
C TYR A 611 13.53 -29.75 -0.72
N LYS A 612 12.90 -30.68 -1.44
CA LYS A 612 13.60 -31.54 -2.41
C LYS A 612 14.29 -30.73 -3.50
N ALA A 613 13.61 -29.74 -4.07
CA ALA A 613 14.18 -28.87 -5.10
C ALA A 613 15.38 -28.05 -4.57
N PHE A 614 15.34 -27.59 -3.32
CA PHE A 614 16.47 -26.93 -2.69
C PHE A 614 17.66 -27.87 -2.50
N MET A 615 17.42 -29.06 -1.94
CA MET A 615 18.47 -30.08 -1.72
C MET A 615 19.08 -30.59 -3.03
N GLU A 616 18.28 -30.75 -4.08
CA GLU A 616 18.74 -31.12 -5.42
C GLU A 616 19.68 -30.04 -6.00
N LYS A 617 19.26 -28.77 -5.97
CA LYS A 617 20.09 -27.65 -6.44
C LYS A 617 21.37 -27.46 -5.62
N LEU A 618 21.31 -27.71 -4.32
CA LEU A 618 22.49 -27.73 -3.45
C LEU A 618 23.46 -28.84 -3.86
N SER A 619 22.95 -30.05 -4.09
CA SER A 619 23.77 -31.22 -4.44
C SER A 619 24.42 -31.10 -5.82
N ASN A 620 23.73 -30.46 -6.77
CA ASN A 620 24.22 -30.26 -8.14
C ASN A 620 25.17 -29.06 -8.28
N ASN A 621 25.47 -28.31 -7.21
CA ASN A 621 26.24 -27.06 -7.26
C ASN A 621 25.65 -25.98 -8.19
N GLU A 622 24.37 -26.06 -8.56
CA GLU A 622 23.70 -25.10 -9.47
C GLU A 622 23.63 -23.67 -8.88
N LEU A 623 23.69 -23.58 -7.55
CA LEU A 623 23.69 -22.29 -6.84
C LEU A 623 25.02 -21.53 -6.97
N ILE A 624 26.14 -22.22 -7.28
CA ILE A 624 27.45 -21.58 -7.49
C ILE A 624 27.49 -20.92 -8.86
N TYR A 625 27.13 -21.67 -9.90
CA TYR A 625 27.15 -21.20 -11.29
C TYR A 625 26.24 -20.00 -11.55
N SER A 626 25.15 -19.87 -10.80
CA SER A 626 24.25 -18.71 -10.91
C SER A 626 24.84 -17.43 -10.30
N MET A 627 25.73 -17.53 -9.31
CA MET A 627 26.50 -16.38 -8.80
C MET A 627 27.68 -15.98 -9.69
N GLU A 628 28.26 -16.94 -10.43
CA GLU A 628 29.37 -16.63 -11.34
C GLU A 628 28.90 -15.97 -12.64
N ASN A 629 27.74 -16.36 -13.16
CA ASN A 629 27.17 -15.75 -14.36
C ASN A 629 26.64 -14.33 -14.15
N SER A 630 26.38 -13.90 -12.91
CA SER A 630 26.14 -12.48 -12.61
C SER A 630 27.43 -11.65 -12.57
N ASN A 631 28.61 -12.28 -12.59
CA ASN A 631 29.91 -11.60 -12.60
C ASN A 631 30.42 -11.20 -14.00
N ASP A 632 29.54 -10.90 -14.96
CA ASP A 632 29.94 -10.14 -16.17
C ASP A 632 30.62 -8.79 -15.82
N LEU A 633 30.57 -8.37 -14.54
CA LEU A 633 31.36 -7.32 -13.90
C LEU A 633 32.89 -7.50 -13.95
N ASN A 634 33.41 -8.72 -14.04
CA ASN A 634 34.87 -8.94 -14.05
C ASN A 634 35.53 -8.69 -15.43
N LYS A 635 34.75 -8.41 -16.48
CA LYS A 635 35.32 -8.12 -17.82
C LYS A 635 35.72 -6.66 -18.02
N ASN A 636 35.30 -5.74 -17.17
CA ASN A 636 35.71 -4.33 -17.26
C ASN A 636 36.92 -4.05 -16.34
N ASN A 637 38.10 -4.21 -16.93
CA ASN A 637 39.42 -3.95 -16.34
C ASN A 637 39.59 -2.49 -15.86
N ALA A 638 39.20 -2.17 -14.62
CA ALA A 638 39.67 -0.97 -13.90
C ALA A 638 39.53 -1.03 -12.36
N ILE A 639 38.82 -2.01 -11.80
CA ILE A 639 38.61 -2.15 -10.35
C ILE A 639 39.41 -3.36 -9.83
N SER A 640 40.73 -3.34 -10.01
CA SER A 640 41.64 -4.36 -9.50
C SER A 640 42.53 -3.77 -8.40
N ALA A 641 42.01 -3.66 -7.18
CA ALA A 641 42.85 -3.71 -5.95
C ALA A 641 42.09 -3.63 -4.61
N THR A 642 40.91 -3.02 -4.51
CA THR A 642 40.45 -2.52 -3.18
C THR A 642 39.12 -3.02 -2.64
N THR A 643 38.35 -3.86 -3.35
CA THR A 643 37.07 -4.35 -2.82
C THR A 643 37.04 -5.86 -2.63
N ASN A 644 37.59 -6.30 -1.48
CA ASN A 644 37.42 -7.63 -0.88
C ASN A 644 35.96 -7.86 -0.42
N TYR A 645 34.98 -7.74 -1.30
CA TYR A 645 33.57 -7.95 -0.98
C TYR A 645 33.08 -9.39 -1.23
N SER A 646 33.96 -10.38 -1.40
CA SER A 646 33.53 -11.78 -1.41
C SER A 646 33.21 -12.22 0.04
N LEU A 647 32.04 -11.81 0.56
CA LEU A 647 31.49 -12.33 1.81
C LEU A 647 31.49 -13.86 1.87
N ILE A 648 31.42 -14.48 0.69
CA ILE A 648 31.42 -15.91 0.47
C ILE A 648 32.38 -16.17 -0.69
N ASN A 649 33.59 -16.63 -0.39
CA ASN A 649 34.41 -17.27 -1.41
C ASN A 649 33.92 -18.70 -1.62
N GLU A 650 34.33 -19.35 -2.70
CA GLU A 650 33.91 -20.72 -3.04
C GLU A 650 34.11 -21.71 -1.87
N SER A 651 35.24 -21.61 -1.15
CA SER A 651 35.51 -22.46 0.01
C SER A 651 34.48 -22.28 1.13
N LYS A 652 34.15 -21.04 1.51
CA LYS A 652 33.13 -20.72 2.52
C LYS A 652 31.72 -21.05 2.04
N PHE A 653 31.46 -20.94 0.73
CA PHE A 653 30.20 -21.37 0.14
C PHE A 653 30.03 -22.89 0.32
N ASN A 654 31.03 -23.68 -0.07
CA ASN A 654 31.00 -25.13 0.05
C ASN A 654 30.89 -25.60 1.50
N GLN A 655 31.60 -24.94 2.44
CA GLN A 655 31.43 -25.18 3.87
C GLN A 655 30.00 -24.90 4.33
N THR A 656 29.39 -23.80 3.88
CA THR A 656 28.00 -23.46 4.17
C THR A 656 27.05 -24.54 3.66
N ILE A 657 27.22 -25.00 2.42
CA ILE A 657 26.37 -26.03 1.81
C ILE A 657 26.47 -27.34 2.59
N ASN A 658 27.69 -27.79 2.93
CA ASN A 658 27.89 -29.02 3.68
C ASN A 658 27.19 -28.96 5.05
N LYS A 659 27.32 -27.84 5.76
CA LYS A 659 26.63 -27.65 7.06
C LYS A 659 25.12 -27.65 6.94
N ILE A 660 24.57 -26.99 5.91
CA ILE A 660 23.13 -27.01 5.63
C ILE A 660 22.69 -28.46 5.38
N ASN A 661 23.40 -29.19 4.52
CA ASN A 661 23.07 -30.58 4.18
C ASN A 661 23.12 -31.52 5.39
N GLU A 662 24.15 -31.43 6.22
CA GLU A 662 24.31 -32.21 7.45
C GLU A 662 23.16 -31.90 8.43
N SER A 663 22.88 -30.62 8.65
CA SER A 663 21.84 -30.19 9.60
C SER A 663 20.44 -30.54 9.10
N PHE A 664 20.17 -30.39 7.81
CA PHE A 664 18.86 -30.71 7.23
C PHE A 664 18.58 -32.20 7.26
N THR A 665 19.60 -33.01 7.02
CA THR A 665 19.52 -34.47 7.18
C THR A 665 19.21 -34.84 8.62
N LYS A 666 19.89 -34.19 9.58
CA LYS A 666 19.60 -34.33 11.01
C LYS A 666 18.15 -33.96 11.35
N PHE A 667 17.67 -32.81 10.89
CA PHE A 667 16.30 -32.36 11.18
C PHE A 667 15.22 -33.22 10.51
N ASP A 668 15.46 -33.74 9.30
CA ASP A 668 14.53 -34.63 8.59
C ASP A 668 14.35 -35.96 9.35
N ILE A 669 15.42 -36.49 9.93
CA ILE A 669 15.36 -37.66 10.80
C ILE A 669 14.55 -37.33 12.08
N ILE A 670 14.81 -36.16 12.68
CA ILE A 670 14.11 -35.71 13.90
C ILE A 670 12.62 -35.44 13.65
N SER A 671 12.24 -34.93 12.48
CA SER A 671 10.86 -34.53 12.19
C SER A 671 9.94 -35.73 11.91
N LYS A 672 10.48 -36.82 11.34
CA LYS A 672 9.70 -38.01 10.95
C LYS A 672 9.43 -38.99 12.09
N ARG A 673 10.25 -38.97 13.13
CA ARG A 673 10.09 -39.86 14.29
C ARG A 673 9.00 -39.35 15.23
N SER A 674 8.25 -40.27 15.83
CA SER A 674 7.38 -39.91 16.95
C SER A 674 8.11 -40.06 18.28
N LYS A 675 7.84 -39.17 19.24
CA LYS A 675 8.37 -39.30 20.60
C LYS A 675 8.11 -40.68 21.21
N LYS A 676 6.89 -41.19 21.04
CA LYS A 676 6.49 -42.54 21.47
C LYS A 676 7.35 -43.63 20.84
N TYR A 677 7.71 -43.50 19.56
CA TYR A 677 8.62 -44.43 18.88
C TYR A 677 10.03 -44.37 19.49
N ILE A 678 10.56 -43.18 19.73
CA ILE A 678 11.90 -43.02 20.34
C ILE A 678 11.95 -43.60 21.75
N VAL A 679 11.03 -43.19 22.62
CA VAL A 679 10.96 -43.70 24.00
C VAL A 679 10.85 -45.23 24.01
N LYS A 680 9.95 -45.80 23.20
CA LYS A 680 9.77 -47.26 23.13
C LYS A 680 11.05 -47.98 22.69
N ASN A 681 11.67 -47.57 21.58
CA ASN A 681 12.87 -48.27 21.11
C ASN A 681 14.03 -48.14 22.09
N VAL A 682 14.15 -46.99 22.76
CA VAL A 682 15.18 -46.79 23.78
C VAL A 682 14.94 -47.71 24.98
N MET A 683 13.69 -47.85 25.46
CA MET A 683 13.31 -48.82 26.50
C MET A 683 13.65 -50.25 26.05
N ASP A 684 13.19 -50.67 24.87
CA ASP A 684 13.42 -52.02 24.34
C ASP A 684 14.94 -52.33 24.27
N ILE A 685 15.77 -51.37 23.85
CA ILE A 685 17.24 -51.54 23.77
C ILE A 685 17.89 -51.58 25.17
N ILE A 686 17.37 -50.82 26.13
CA ILE A 686 17.84 -50.81 27.51
C ILE A 686 17.55 -52.16 28.19
N GLU A 687 16.35 -52.71 27.98
CA GLU A 687 15.95 -54.04 28.46
C GLU A 687 16.83 -55.16 27.86
N GLU A 688 17.24 -55.02 26.59
CA GLU A 688 18.21 -55.93 25.95
C GLU A 688 19.63 -55.86 26.55
N GLY A 689 19.97 -54.81 27.31
CA GLY A 689 21.29 -54.64 27.90
C GLY A 689 22.43 -54.33 26.91
N ASN A 690 22.11 -53.90 25.69
CA ASN A 690 23.11 -53.70 24.62
C ASN A 690 23.50 -52.21 24.44
N ILE A 691 24.59 -51.81 25.12
CA ILE A 691 25.10 -50.43 25.07
C ILE A 691 25.46 -49.94 23.66
N LYS A 692 26.06 -50.78 22.81
CA LYS A 692 26.44 -50.37 21.45
C LYS A 692 25.22 -50.09 20.60
N LYS A 693 24.16 -50.89 20.76
CA LYS A 693 22.87 -50.67 20.09
C LYS A 693 22.22 -49.36 20.58
N LEU A 694 22.32 -49.05 21.88
CA LEU A 694 21.81 -47.81 22.45
C LEU A 694 22.56 -46.58 21.90
N GLN A 695 23.89 -46.61 21.92
CA GLN A 695 24.76 -45.56 21.36
C GLN A 695 24.43 -45.29 19.89
N ASN A 696 24.44 -46.34 19.07
CA ASN A 696 24.10 -46.24 17.66
C ASN A 696 22.68 -45.71 17.44
N PHE A 697 21.72 -46.10 18.28
CA PHE A 697 20.35 -45.61 18.16
C PHE A 697 20.25 -44.11 18.49
N ILE A 698 20.88 -43.67 19.57
CA ILE A 698 20.89 -42.27 19.99
C ILE A 698 21.60 -41.40 18.95
N GLU A 699 22.77 -41.82 18.46
CA GLU A 699 23.55 -41.09 17.46
C GLU A 699 22.83 -41.01 16.11
N ASN A 700 22.39 -42.14 15.54
CA ASN A 700 21.77 -42.16 14.20
C ASN A 700 20.39 -41.49 14.17
N ASN A 701 19.70 -41.42 15.30
CA ASN A 701 18.41 -40.73 15.37
C ASN A 701 18.54 -39.31 15.92
N TYR A 702 19.71 -38.87 16.37
CA TYR A 702 19.89 -37.58 17.06
C TYR A 702 18.93 -37.43 18.25
N VAL A 703 18.87 -38.44 19.14
CA VAL A 703 18.01 -38.35 20.34
C VAL A 703 18.65 -37.38 21.33
N SER A 704 17.94 -36.30 21.67
CA SER A 704 18.34 -35.41 22.77
C SER A 704 17.81 -35.93 24.10
N LEU A 705 18.47 -35.55 25.19
CA LEU A 705 18.05 -35.97 26.52
C LEU A 705 16.68 -35.39 26.92
N ASN A 706 16.39 -34.15 26.51
CA ASN A 706 15.10 -33.49 26.75
C ASN A 706 13.91 -34.25 26.12
N GLU A 707 14.12 -34.88 24.96
CA GLU A 707 13.08 -35.70 24.32
C GLU A 707 12.77 -36.97 25.12
N LEU A 708 13.73 -37.46 25.91
CA LEU A 708 13.62 -38.66 26.73
C LEU A 708 13.10 -38.39 28.13
N SER A 709 13.07 -37.14 28.60
CA SER A 709 12.71 -36.77 29.98
C SER A 709 11.30 -36.16 30.16
N PHE A 710 10.56 -35.89 29.08
CA PHE A 710 9.29 -35.13 29.12
C PHE A 710 8.10 -35.85 28.46
N CYS A 711 7.61 -36.98 28.97
CA CYS A 711 6.44 -37.64 28.38
C CYS A 711 5.14 -37.21 29.09
N ASP A 712 4.18 -36.63 28.36
CA ASP A 712 2.91 -36.06 28.88
C ASP A 712 2.00 -37.05 29.63
N VAL A 713 2.31 -38.35 29.62
CA VAL A 713 1.41 -39.39 30.14
C VAL A 713 1.95 -40.10 31.37
N ASN A 714 3.23 -39.96 31.70
CA ASN A 714 3.88 -40.42 32.93
C ASN A 714 5.27 -39.78 32.89
N SER A 715 5.76 -39.18 33.97
CA SER A 715 7.09 -38.56 34.08
C SER A 715 8.20 -39.58 33.76
N PHE A 716 8.41 -39.87 32.49
CA PHE A 716 9.37 -40.82 32.00
C PHE A 716 10.71 -40.14 32.01
N ASP A 717 11.57 -40.63 32.88
CA ASP A 717 12.96 -40.22 32.97
C ASP A 717 13.81 -41.44 32.65
N ILE A 718 14.58 -41.36 31.57
CA ILE A 718 15.36 -42.48 31.06
C ILE A 718 16.38 -43.00 32.09
N LEU A 719 16.96 -42.12 32.92
CA LEU A 719 17.92 -42.52 33.93
C LEU A 719 17.21 -43.26 35.07
N ILE A 720 16.08 -42.75 35.55
CA ILE A 720 15.26 -43.42 36.57
C ILE A 720 14.80 -44.79 36.06
N HIS A 721 14.30 -44.86 34.82
CA HIS A 721 13.84 -46.10 34.22
C HIS A 721 14.97 -47.14 34.10
N SER A 722 16.15 -46.72 33.62
CA SER A 722 17.31 -47.63 33.50
C SER A 722 17.76 -48.19 34.85
N ILE A 723 17.66 -47.39 35.92
CA ILE A 723 17.96 -47.86 37.28
C ILE A 723 16.90 -48.86 37.76
N GLN A 724 15.61 -48.59 37.50
CA GLN A 724 14.50 -49.46 37.89
C GLN A 724 14.54 -50.82 37.19
N GLU A 725 14.86 -50.84 35.90
CA GLU A 725 15.01 -52.05 35.09
C GLU A 725 16.35 -52.77 35.32
N LYS A 726 17.16 -52.32 36.29
CA LYS A 726 18.45 -52.92 36.64
C LYS A 726 19.40 -53.05 35.43
N SER A 727 19.41 -52.04 34.56
CA SER A 727 20.30 -51.99 33.40
C SER A 727 21.76 -52.07 33.82
N SER A 728 22.63 -52.45 32.87
CA SER A 728 24.06 -52.54 33.13
C SER A 728 24.66 -51.20 33.56
N ILE A 729 25.73 -51.25 34.35
CA ILE A 729 26.41 -50.05 34.83
C ILE A 729 26.96 -49.21 33.67
N GLU A 730 27.31 -49.86 32.56
CA GLU A 730 27.76 -49.21 31.33
C GLU A 730 26.65 -48.38 30.67
N ILE A 731 25.42 -48.91 30.61
CA ILE A 731 24.25 -48.18 30.11
C ILE A 731 23.95 -46.97 31.00
N ILE A 732 23.94 -47.15 32.31
CA ILE A 732 23.70 -46.05 33.26
C ILE A 732 24.78 -44.97 33.14
N LYS A 733 26.06 -45.35 33.05
CA LYS A 733 27.17 -44.40 32.84
C LYS A 733 27.03 -43.63 31.54
N TYR A 734 26.64 -44.31 30.46
CA TYR A 734 26.43 -43.66 29.18
C TYR A 734 25.26 -42.67 29.23
N ILE A 735 24.12 -43.07 29.80
CA ILE A 735 22.97 -42.16 29.97
C ILE A 735 23.35 -40.95 30.82
N ILE A 736 24.07 -41.13 31.93
CA ILE A 736 24.60 -40.02 32.75
C ILE A 736 25.50 -39.10 31.92
N SER A 737 26.33 -39.66 31.03
CA SER A 737 27.23 -38.86 30.18
C SER A 737 26.50 -37.97 29.17
N LEU A 738 25.21 -38.23 28.90
CA LEU A 738 24.37 -37.39 28.04
C LEU A 738 23.81 -36.15 28.77
N TYR A 739 23.94 -36.06 30.10
CA TYR A 739 23.53 -34.88 30.87
C TYR A 739 24.66 -33.83 30.86
N ASP A 740 24.34 -32.57 30.61
CA ASP A 740 25.27 -31.41 30.56
C ASP A 740 25.86 -31.00 31.94
N ASN A 741 26.28 -31.95 32.75
CA ASN A 741 26.98 -31.82 34.05
C ASN A 741 26.12 -31.64 35.32
N ASN A 742 24.80 -31.84 35.27
CA ASN A 742 23.97 -31.86 36.48
C ASN A 742 22.97 -33.03 36.48
N VAL A 743 23.40 -34.16 37.04
CA VAL A 743 22.49 -35.27 37.43
C VAL A 743 21.64 -34.87 38.65
N ASN A 744 22.01 -33.79 39.33
CA ASN A 744 21.24 -33.19 40.42
C ASN A 744 20.12 -32.30 39.86
N TYR A 745 19.11 -32.91 39.23
CA TYR A 745 17.88 -32.23 38.88
C TYR A 745 16.77 -32.65 39.83
N ILE A 746 16.04 -31.66 40.35
CA ILE A 746 14.82 -31.91 41.12
C ILE A 746 13.75 -32.22 40.07
N ASN A 747 13.27 -33.47 40.06
CA ASN A 747 12.07 -33.81 39.31
C ASN A 747 10.91 -33.09 40.00
N ASN A 748 10.45 -31.96 39.44
CA ASN A 748 9.47 -31.05 40.04
C ASN A 748 8.02 -31.58 39.99
N TYR A 749 7.84 -32.91 40.03
CA TYR A 749 6.53 -33.55 40.10
C TYR A 749 6.02 -33.67 41.54
#